data_AF-A0A1L7UZS4-F1
#
_entry.id   AF-A0A1L7UZS4-F1
#
_cell.length_a   1.000
_cell.length_b   1.000
_cell.length_c   1.000
_cell.angle_alpha   90.00
_cell.angle_beta   90.00
_cell.angle_gamma   90.00
#
_symmetry.space_group_name_H-M   'P 1'
#
loop_
_entity.id
_entity.type
_entity.pdbx_description
1 polymer ?
#
loop_
_entity_poly.entity_id
_entity_poly.type
_entity_poly.pdbx_seq_one_letter_code
_entity_poly.pdbx_strand_id
1 'polypeptide(L)'
;MGDDIRVELGSVALNGSSPKKVAYFYDSDIGNYAYVTGHPMKPHRIRLAHSLIMQYNLYQKMEIYRAKPATRGEMTQFHTDDYIDFLQKVTPDNMDSFMREQGKYNVGDDCPVFDGLFEFCGISAGGSMEGAARLNRQKCDIAINWAGGLHHAKKCEASGFCYVNDIVLGILELLRFKKRVLYIDIDVHHGDGVEEAFYTTDRVMTVSFHKYGEYFPGTGELRDTGIGQGKNYAVNFPLRDGITDVSYRSIFQPVIENVMKYYQPEAVVLQCGGDSLSGDRLGCFNLSMDGHANCVNYVKSFNLPTLVLGGGGYTMRNVARTWAFETGVLVGKEMDRTLPYNEYYEYYAPDFELNVRSSNMENSNSREYLEKITSSVIDNLRQTGPAPSVQLQDVPRKPFGGMTDEEEAELDDLDEDENKDVRMTEHRWDKHVEHDNEFEASDDDEMARAHGATRQNGNKRTFTDYRKGEMEIDNADAPPAKVTNGASADEPAEEQAGEDAHDVNDDTIDDISASAPVEKEVPPKESEKPDETAKEPEASKVDGDGDVGMEDSAAPETTIKKEEVEPEAPAESSAPTEKASKDEPVAQEAADTATKEPTTEPKSTEEASDKPAVAPEKARSEQPDDAMDVDTEKDKPEPAVEKSKSPVN
;
A
#
# COMPACT_ATOMS: atom_id res chain seq x y z
N MET A 1 42.84 37.36 12.66
CA MET A 1 43.22 35.95 12.92
C MET A 1 42.16 35.41 13.86
N GLY A 2 41.38 34.47 13.36
CA GLY A 2 40.05 34.14 13.88
C GLY A 2 39.29 33.58 12.69
N ASP A 3 39.55 32.30 12.43
CA ASP A 3 39.24 31.68 11.15
C ASP A 3 37.96 30.84 11.32
N ASP A 4 36.82 31.41 10.93
CA ASP A 4 35.54 30.72 10.90
C ASP A 4 35.58 29.63 9.82
N ILE A 5 35.74 28.38 10.23
CA ILE A 5 35.67 27.20 9.35
C ILE A 5 34.22 27.02 8.90
N ARG A 6 33.86 27.65 7.78
CA ARG A 6 32.62 27.36 7.06
C ARG A 6 32.72 25.96 6.45
N VAL A 7 31.95 25.04 7.00
CA VAL A 7 31.73 23.72 6.38
C VAL A 7 30.90 23.92 5.11
N GLU A 8 31.47 23.61 3.96
CA GLU A 8 30.74 23.58 2.69
C GLU A 8 29.79 22.38 2.66
N LEU A 9 28.54 22.60 3.07
CA LEU A 9 27.44 21.71 2.72
C LEU A 9 27.26 21.76 1.20
N GLY A 10 27.55 20.65 0.52
CA GLY A 10 27.46 20.54 -0.93
C GLY A 10 26.09 20.95 -1.43
N SER A 11 26.05 21.79 -2.46
CA SER A 11 24.80 22.35 -2.99
C SER A 11 23.89 21.22 -3.49
N VAL A 12 22.73 21.06 -2.86
CA VAL A 12 21.62 20.27 -3.43
C VAL A 12 21.29 20.91 -4.77
N ALA A 13 21.56 20.19 -5.85
CA ALA A 13 21.28 20.67 -7.20
C ALA A 13 19.76 20.75 -7.39
N LEU A 14 19.23 21.98 -7.39
CA LEU A 14 17.87 22.29 -7.84
C LEU A 14 17.79 22.14 -9.36
N ASN A 15 18.07 20.94 -9.86
CA ASN A 15 17.72 20.54 -11.20
C ASN A 15 16.20 20.64 -11.32
N GLY A 16 15.71 21.44 -12.27
CA GLY A 16 14.30 21.50 -12.59
C GLY A 16 13.84 20.15 -13.12
N SER A 17 13.30 19.31 -12.23
CA SER A 17 12.79 17.99 -12.59
C SER A 17 11.77 18.13 -13.71
N SER A 18 11.90 17.31 -14.76
CA SER A 18 10.75 16.94 -15.58
C SER A 18 9.61 16.46 -14.68
N PRO A 19 8.34 16.68 -15.05
CA PRO A 19 7.22 16.10 -14.31
C PRO A 19 7.40 14.59 -14.25
N LYS A 20 7.38 14.03 -13.03
CA LYS A 20 7.56 12.58 -12.83
C LYS A 20 6.46 11.82 -13.55
N LYS A 21 6.83 10.80 -14.32
CA LYS A 21 5.88 9.87 -14.94
C LYS A 21 5.25 9.00 -13.86
N VAL A 22 3.94 9.18 -13.66
CA VAL A 22 3.14 8.36 -12.75
C VAL A 22 2.30 7.39 -13.58
N ALA A 23 2.41 6.10 -13.29
CA ALA A 23 1.48 5.07 -13.74
C ALA A 23 0.54 4.70 -12.58
N TYR A 24 -0.75 4.53 -12.86
CA TYR A 24 -1.77 4.19 -11.86
C TYR A 24 -2.57 2.96 -12.33
N PHE A 25 -2.62 1.94 -11.48
CA PHE A 25 -3.28 0.67 -11.75
C PHE A 25 -4.67 0.64 -11.11
N TYR A 26 -5.67 0.34 -11.93
CA TYR A 26 -7.04 0.16 -11.49
C TYR A 26 -7.77 -0.83 -12.39
N ASP A 27 -8.62 -1.64 -11.76
CA ASP A 27 -9.56 -2.53 -12.42
C ASP A 27 -10.97 -2.14 -11.94
N SER A 28 -11.96 -2.12 -12.83
CA SER A 28 -13.35 -1.81 -12.48
C SER A 28 -13.94 -2.79 -11.45
N ASP A 29 -13.45 -4.02 -11.47
CA ASP A 29 -14.12 -5.16 -10.85
C ASP A 29 -13.66 -5.31 -9.39
N ILE A 30 -12.50 -4.75 -9.02
CA ILE A 30 -11.97 -4.75 -7.65
C ILE A 30 -12.95 -4.15 -6.63
N GLY A 31 -13.74 -3.16 -7.04
CA GLY A 31 -14.72 -2.48 -6.19
C GLY A 31 -16.03 -3.24 -5.98
N ASN A 32 -16.19 -4.38 -6.63
CA ASN A 32 -17.42 -5.20 -6.63
C ASN A 32 -17.28 -6.43 -5.71
N TYR A 33 -16.07 -6.94 -5.48
CA TYR A 33 -15.83 -8.04 -4.53
C TYR A 33 -16.20 -7.62 -3.10
N ALA A 34 -16.87 -8.53 -2.38
CA ALA A 34 -17.30 -8.33 -1.02
C ALA A 34 -16.85 -9.50 -0.14
N TYR A 35 -16.18 -9.18 0.96
CA TYR A 35 -16.01 -10.11 2.09
C TYR A 35 -17.39 -10.34 2.75
N VAL A 36 -17.49 -11.37 3.59
CA VAL A 36 -18.74 -11.78 4.24
C VAL A 36 -19.43 -10.64 5.02
N THR A 37 -20.75 -10.73 5.18
CA THR A 37 -21.55 -9.69 5.83
C THR A 37 -21.05 -9.39 7.25
N GLY A 38 -20.77 -8.11 7.53
CA GLY A 38 -20.22 -7.64 8.80
C GLY A 38 -18.71 -7.41 8.78
N HIS A 39 -17.97 -8.01 7.85
CA HIS A 39 -16.51 -7.93 7.77
C HIS A 39 -15.98 -6.48 7.58
N PRO A 40 -14.86 -6.11 8.23
CA PRO A 40 -14.32 -4.74 8.15
C PRO A 40 -13.64 -4.41 6.82
N MET A 41 -12.93 -5.37 6.19
CA MET A 41 -12.31 -5.16 4.87
C MET A 41 -13.38 -5.01 3.78
N LYS A 42 -13.30 -3.90 3.04
CA LYS A 42 -14.27 -3.55 1.99
C LYS A 42 -13.56 -3.02 0.74
N PRO A 43 -13.31 -3.88 -0.28
CA PRO A 43 -12.64 -3.51 -1.53
C PRO A 43 -13.25 -2.29 -2.24
N HIS A 44 -14.55 -2.05 -2.07
CA HIS A 44 -15.26 -0.86 -2.54
C HIS A 44 -14.56 0.49 -2.21
N ARG A 45 -13.78 0.58 -1.12
CA ARG A 45 -12.97 1.78 -0.79
C ARG A 45 -12.00 2.20 -1.92
N ILE A 46 -11.53 1.24 -2.72
CA ILE A 46 -10.66 1.46 -3.88
C ILE A 46 -11.44 2.17 -5.01
N ARG A 47 -12.70 1.78 -5.23
CA ARG A 47 -13.62 2.42 -6.20
C ARG A 47 -14.04 3.82 -5.75
N LEU A 48 -14.21 4.04 -4.45
CA LEU A 48 -14.38 5.39 -3.87
C LEU A 48 -13.16 6.29 -4.14
N ALA A 49 -11.94 5.79 -3.86
CA ALA A 49 -10.69 6.50 -4.14
C ALA A 49 -10.56 6.83 -5.63
N HIS A 50 -10.82 5.86 -6.52
CA HIS A 50 -10.81 6.05 -7.96
C HIS A 50 -11.81 7.13 -8.42
N SER A 51 -13.04 7.13 -7.88
CA SER A 51 -14.05 8.15 -8.21
C SER A 51 -13.56 9.57 -7.88
N LEU A 52 -12.92 9.76 -6.71
CA LEU A 52 -12.30 11.05 -6.35
C LEU A 52 -11.11 11.39 -7.26
N ILE A 53 -10.21 10.45 -7.54
CA ILE A 53 -9.06 10.62 -8.43
C ILE A 53 -9.49 11.11 -9.83
N MET A 54 -10.59 10.56 -10.36
CA MET A 54 -11.16 10.97 -11.64
C MET A 54 -11.78 12.36 -11.56
N GLN A 55 -12.64 12.64 -10.56
CA GLN A 55 -13.35 13.93 -10.44
C GLN A 55 -12.44 15.11 -10.06
N TYR A 56 -11.36 14.88 -9.30
CA TYR A 56 -10.30 15.87 -9.12
C TYR A 56 -9.45 16.08 -10.38
N ASN A 57 -9.73 15.37 -11.48
CA ASN A 57 -9.01 15.42 -12.74
C ASN A 57 -7.51 15.13 -12.54
N LEU A 58 -7.17 14.08 -11.77
CA LEU A 58 -5.79 13.63 -11.59
C LEU A 58 -5.31 12.77 -12.76
N TYR A 59 -6.23 12.04 -13.41
CA TYR A 59 -5.98 11.23 -14.60
C TYR A 59 -5.29 11.99 -15.75
N GLN A 60 -5.46 13.32 -15.82
CA GLN A 60 -4.81 14.19 -16.81
C GLN A 60 -3.29 14.36 -16.60
N LYS A 61 -2.73 13.80 -15.51
CA LYS A 61 -1.31 13.87 -15.14
C LYS A 61 -0.64 12.50 -14.95
N MET A 62 -1.32 11.40 -15.27
CA MET A 62 -0.80 10.05 -15.06
C MET A 62 -1.37 9.05 -16.06
N GLU A 63 -0.59 8.02 -16.37
CA GLU A 63 -1.01 6.92 -17.25
C GLU A 63 -1.87 5.94 -16.45
N ILE A 64 -3.13 5.71 -16.83
CA ILE A 64 -4.00 4.74 -16.16
C ILE A 64 -3.96 3.40 -16.89
N TYR A 65 -3.73 2.31 -16.15
CA TYR A 65 -3.60 0.96 -16.67
C TYR A 65 -4.54 -0.03 -15.97
N ARG A 66 -5.19 -0.90 -16.76
CA ARG A 66 -5.76 -2.16 -16.26
C ARG A 66 -4.68 -3.23 -16.38
N ALA A 67 -4.14 -3.69 -15.25
CA ALA A 67 -3.17 -4.79 -15.26
C ALA A 67 -3.87 -6.11 -15.64
N LYS A 68 -3.12 -7.04 -16.25
CA LYS A 68 -3.57 -8.43 -16.38
C LYS A 68 -3.58 -9.05 -14.96
N PRO A 69 -4.65 -9.77 -14.54
CA PRO A 69 -4.63 -10.48 -13.27
C PRO A 69 -3.47 -11.48 -13.21
N ALA A 70 -2.73 -11.50 -12.10
CA ALA A 70 -1.57 -12.39 -11.93
C ALA A 70 -1.98 -13.86 -12.05
N THR A 71 -1.19 -14.63 -12.80
CA THR A 71 -1.42 -16.06 -13.00
C THR A 71 -0.99 -16.89 -11.80
N ARG A 72 -1.47 -18.15 -11.73
CA ARG A 72 -1.00 -19.15 -10.75
C ARG A 72 0.53 -19.21 -10.70
N GLY A 73 1.19 -19.24 -11.86
CA GLY A 73 2.65 -19.36 -11.98
C GLY A 73 3.40 -18.18 -11.37
N GLU A 74 2.86 -16.97 -11.52
CA GLU A 74 3.40 -15.75 -10.94
C GLU A 74 3.23 -15.70 -9.42
N MET A 75 2.04 -16.04 -8.91
CA MET A 75 1.81 -16.15 -7.46
C MET A 75 2.76 -17.18 -6.80
N THR A 76 3.04 -18.29 -7.48
CA THR A 76 3.97 -19.32 -7.00
C THR A 76 5.45 -18.94 -7.04
N GLN A 77 5.83 -17.74 -7.49
CA GLN A 77 7.21 -17.23 -7.31
C GLN A 77 7.55 -17.01 -5.83
N PHE A 78 6.55 -16.68 -5.00
CA PHE A 78 6.69 -16.62 -3.54
C PHE A 78 5.91 -17.76 -2.88
N HIS A 79 4.61 -17.90 -3.17
CA HIS A 79 3.73 -18.79 -2.44
C HIS A 79 3.94 -20.27 -2.82
N THR A 80 3.60 -21.19 -1.91
CA THR A 80 3.63 -22.63 -2.22
C THR A 80 2.53 -23.05 -3.20
N ASP A 81 2.87 -23.90 -4.18
CA ASP A 81 1.93 -24.48 -5.15
C ASP A 81 0.61 -24.93 -4.52
N ASP A 82 0.65 -25.83 -3.52
CA ASP A 82 -0.54 -26.38 -2.85
C ASP A 82 -1.49 -25.34 -2.25
N TYR A 83 -1.00 -24.12 -1.95
CA TYR A 83 -1.77 -23.03 -1.35
C TYR A 83 -2.47 -22.21 -2.44
N ILE A 84 -1.76 -21.82 -3.49
CA ILE A 84 -2.37 -21.14 -4.66
C ILE A 84 -3.34 -22.09 -5.38
N ASP A 85 -3.01 -23.39 -5.47
CA ASP A 85 -3.90 -24.43 -5.95
C ASP A 85 -5.16 -24.61 -5.08
N PHE A 86 -5.13 -24.23 -3.80
CA PHE A 86 -6.32 -24.22 -2.95
C PHE A 86 -7.13 -22.94 -3.17
N LEU A 87 -6.50 -21.76 -3.16
CA LEU A 87 -7.18 -20.48 -3.41
C LEU A 87 -7.89 -20.47 -4.78
N GLN A 88 -7.32 -21.11 -5.80
CA GLN A 88 -7.93 -21.23 -7.14
C GLN A 88 -9.12 -22.22 -7.19
N LYS A 89 -9.28 -23.10 -6.19
CA LYS A 89 -10.31 -24.17 -6.19
C LYS A 89 -11.41 -23.93 -5.17
N VAL A 90 -11.15 -23.19 -4.10
CA VAL A 90 -12.11 -22.94 -3.03
C VAL A 90 -13.15 -21.90 -3.46
N THR A 91 -14.42 -22.24 -3.32
CA THR A 91 -15.56 -21.35 -3.61
C THR A 91 -16.60 -21.47 -2.49
N PRO A 92 -17.54 -20.50 -2.35
CA PRO A 92 -18.59 -20.59 -1.34
C PRO A 92 -19.40 -21.89 -1.40
N ASP A 93 -19.65 -22.43 -2.61
CA ASP A 93 -20.40 -23.68 -2.81
C ASP A 93 -19.66 -24.96 -2.38
N ASN A 94 -18.33 -24.91 -2.23
CA ASN A 94 -17.50 -26.10 -2.01
C ASN A 94 -16.67 -26.08 -0.72
N MET A 95 -16.74 -25.00 0.07
CA MET A 95 -15.91 -24.81 1.28
C MET A 95 -15.97 -25.99 2.27
N ASP A 96 -17.15 -26.61 2.45
CA ASP A 96 -17.35 -27.79 3.31
C ASP A 96 -16.50 -29.01 2.89
N SER A 97 -16.15 -29.11 1.61
CA SER A 97 -15.26 -30.18 1.11
C SER A 97 -13.79 -29.91 1.42
N PHE A 98 -13.44 -28.67 1.76
CA PHE A 98 -12.07 -28.19 1.99
C PHE A 98 -11.80 -27.75 3.45
N MET A 99 -12.61 -28.19 4.42
CA MET A 99 -12.45 -27.77 5.84
C MET A 99 -11.05 -28.05 6.42
N ARG A 100 -10.34 -29.10 5.95
CA ARG A 100 -8.97 -29.39 6.40
C ARG A 100 -7.97 -28.41 5.80
N GLU A 101 -8.15 -28.07 4.53
CA GLU A 101 -7.31 -27.17 3.76
C GLU A 101 -7.51 -25.73 4.25
N GLN A 102 -8.75 -25.31 4.51
CA GLN A 102 -9.11 -24.08 5.22
C GLN A 102 -8.32 -23.94 6.55
N GLY A 103 -8.41 -24.94 7.44
CA GLY A 103 -7.67 -24.94 8.71
C GLY A 103 -6.15 -25.14 8.60
N LYS A 104 -5.63 -25.63 7.46
CA LYS A 104 -4.18 -25.70 7.16
C LYS A 104 -3.64 -24.34 6.70
N TYR A 105 -4.46 -23.56 6.01
CA TYR A 105 -4.07 -22.34 5.29
C TYR A 105 -4.63 -21.06 5.92
N ASN A 106 -5.20 -21.16 7.13
CA ASN A 106 -5.80 -20.08 7.89
C ASN A 106 -6.84 -19.26 7.09
N VAL A 107 -7.63 -19.95 6.25
CA VAL A 107 -8.79 -19.40 5.54
C VAL A 107 -10.04 -19.88 6.27
N GLY A 108 -10.86 -18.94 6.75
CA GLY A 108 -11.87 -19.18 7.78
C GLY A 108 -12.38 -17.88 8.40
N ASP A 109 -12.19 -17.69 9.70
CA ASP A 109 -12.79 -16.60 10.49
C ASP A 109 -12.38 -15.18 10.01
N ASP A 110 -11.10 -14.83 10.15
CA ASP A 110 -10.59 -13.51 9.71
C ASP A 110 -10.37 -13.45 8.19
N CYS A 111 -10.10 -14.58 7.54
CA CYS A 111 -9.81 -14.65 6.10
C CYS A 111 -10.86 -15.52 5.39
N PRO A 112 -12.10 -15.03 5.21
CA PRO A 112 -13.24 -15.84 4.76
C PRO A 112 -13.23 -16.14 3.26
N VAL A 113 -13.74 -17.32 2.90
CA VAL A 113 -14.06 -17.65 1.50
C VAL A 113 -15.21 -16.75 1.01
N PHE A 114 -15.00 -16.06 -0.11
CA PHE A 114 -16.04 -15.28 -0.80
C PHE A 114 -15.98 -15.54 -2.32
N ASP A 115 -17.01 -15.10 -3.06
CA ASP A 115 -17.10 -15.31 -4.50
C ASP A 115 -16.10 -14.43 -5.26
N GLY A 116 -15.34 -15.03 -6.19
CA GLY A 116 -14.26 -14.35 -6.92
C GLY A 116 -12.99 -14.04 -6.10
N LEU A 117 -12.73 -14.79 -5.02
CA LEU A 117 -11.56 -14.58 -4.15
C LEU A 117 -10.23 -14.67 -4.91
N PHE A 118 -10.09 -15.63 -5.83
CA PHE A 118 -8.86 -15.82 -6.61
C PHE A 118 -8.62 -14.66 -7.58
N GLU A 119 -9.69 -14.16 -8.21
CA GLU A 119 -9.68 -13.03 -9.13
C GLU A 119 -9.35 -11.72 -8.40
N PHE A 120 -9.89 -11.51 -7.19
CA PHE A 120 -9.49 -10.41 -6.30
C PHE A 120 -7.98 -10.42 -6.01
N CYS A 121 -7.42 -11.59 -5.67
CA CYS A 121 -5.99 -11.76 -5.47
C CYS A 121 -5.18 -11.53 -6.77
N GLY A 122 -5.68 -12.01 -7.91
CA GLY A 122 -5.07 -11.84 -9.22
C GLY A 122 -4.95 -10.36 -9.62
N ILE A 123 -6.02 -9.59 -9.46
CA ILE A 123 -6.02 -8.14 -9.76
C ILE A 123 -5.05 -7.40 -8.84
N SER A 124 -5.09 -7.69 -7.53
CA SER A 124 -4.21 -7.07 -6.54
C SER A 124 -2.72 -7.32 -6.84
N ALA A 125 -2.33 -8.59 -7.04
CA ALA A 125 -0.97 -8.97 -7.37
C ALA A 125 -0.52 -8.47 -8.76
N GLY A 126 -1.39 -8.54 -9.77
CA GLY A 126 -1.08 -8.11 -11.14
C GLY A 126 -0.74 -6.62 -11.23
N GLY A 127 -1.47 -5.76 -10.51
CA GLY A 127 -1.17 -4.33 -10.43
C GLY A 127 0.18 -4.01 -9.80
N SER A 128 0.60 -4.76 -8.77
CA SER A 128 1.89 -4.56 -8.10
C SER A 128 3.05 -5.14 -8.91
N MET A 129 2.86 -6.26 -9.61
CA MET A 129 3.86 -6.87 -10.48
C MET A 129 4.10 -6.05 -11.76
N GLU A 130 3.06 -5.63 -12.49
CA GLU A 130 3.24 -4.76 -13.67
C GLU A 130 3.77 -3.37 -13.26
N GLY A 131 3.37 -2.85 -12.08
CA GLY A 131 3.97 -1.64 -11.51
C GLY A 131 5.48 -1.77 -11.30
N ALA A 132 5.93 -2.88 -10.69
CA ALA A 132 7.35 -3.19 -10.55
C ALA A 132 8.06 -3.37 -11.92
N ALA A 133 7.43 -4.08 -12.87
CA ALA A 133 7.98 -4.29 -14.21
C ALA A 133 8.15 -2.96 -14.99
N ARG A 134 7.21 -2.00 -14.88
CA ARG A 134 7.37 -0.67 -15.49
C ARG A 134 8.47 0.17 -14.86
N LEU A 135 8.66 0.08 -13.53
CA LEU A 135 9.75 0.75 -12.81
C LEU A 135 11.13 0.13 -13.15
N ASN A 136 11.18 -1.18 -13.44
CA ASN A 136 12.36 -1.87 -13.97
C ASN A 136 12.66 -1.47 -15.41
N ARG A 137 11.64 -1.50 -16.28
CA ARG A 137 11.67 -1.09 -17.69
C ARG A 137 11.79 0.44 -17.89
N GLN A 138 11.92 1.23 -16.81
CA GLN A 138 12.04 2.70 -16.80
C GLN A 138 10.92 3.44 -17.54
N LYS A 139 9.74 2.83 -17.66
CA LYS A 139 8.57 3.44 -18.34
C LYS A 139 7.92 4.53 -17.48
N CYS A 140 7.98 4.40 -16.14
CA CYS A 140 7.52 5.39 -15.17
C CYS A 140 8.54 5.63 -14.04
N ASP A 141 8.43 6.77 -13.35
CA ASP A 141 9.18 7.07 -12.11
C ASP A 141 8.43 6.57 -10.86
N ILE A 142 7.10 6.57 -10.93
CA ILE A 142 6.19 6.19 -9.85
C ILE A 142 5.14 5.23 -10.44
N ALA A 143 4.87 4.12 -9.75
CA ALA A 143 3.72 3.26 -9.99
C ALA A 143 2.80 3.29 -8.76
N ILE A 144 1.47 3.31 -8.95
CA ILE A 144 0.47 3.36 -7.87
C ILE A 144 -0.51 2.19 -8.05
N ASN A 145 -0.66 1.33 -7.04
CA ASN A 145 -1.68 0.28 -7.00
C ASN A 145 -2.43 0.30 -5.65
N TRP A 146 -3.55 1.03 -5.59
CA TRP A 146 -4.41 1.10 -4.40
C TRP A 146 -5.16 -0.21 -4.08
N ALA A 147 -5.12 -1.21 -4.97
CA ALA A 147 -5.63 -2.55 -4.70
C ALA A 147 -4.59 -3.51 -4.09
N GLY A 148 -3.31 -3.14 -4.12
CA GLY A 148 -2.21 -3.84 -3.45
C GLY A 148 -1.98 -3.39 -2.02
N GLY A 149 -0.91 -3.88 -1.41
CA GLY A 149 -0.51 -3.56 -0.02
C GLY A 149 -0.87 -4.63 1.01
N LEU A 150 -1.11 -5.88 0.59
CA LEU A 150 -1.63 -6.98 1.41
C LEU A 150 -0.50 -7.65 2.22
N HIS A 151 0.11 -6.87 3.12
CA HIS A 151 1.38 -7.17 3.78
C HIS A 151 1.40 -8.38 4.74
N HIS A 152 0.24 -8.84 5.23
CA HIS A 152 0.15 -9.95 6.19
C HIS A 152 0.21 -11.35 5.55
N ALA A 153 -0.06 -11.47 4.24
CA ALA A 153 -0.14 -12.75 3.56
C ALA A 153 1.20 -13.50 3.66
N LYS A 154 1.16 -14.76 4.12
CA LYS A 154 2.34 -15.59 4.37
C LYS A 154 2.65 -16.49 3.18
N LYS A 155 3.79 -17.18 3.22
CA LYS A 155 4.22 -18.06 2.12
C LYS A 155 3.22 -19.18 1.80
N CYS A 156 2.50 -19.67 2.80
CA CYS A 156 1.60 -20.82 2.67
C CYS A 156 0.29 -20.69 3.47
N GLU A 157 -0.08 -19.50 3.93
CA GLU A 157 -1.33 -19.26 4.67
C GLU A 157 -1.80 -17.81 4.52
N ALA A 158 -3.10 -17.59 4.69
CA ALA A 158 -3.70 -16.27 4.77
C ALA A 158 -3.56 -15.70 6.19
N SER A 159 -3.53 -14.37 6.33
CA SER A 159 -3.48 -13.70 7.63
C SER A 159 -3.94 -12.25 7.49
N GLY A 160 -4.61 -11.69 8.49
CA GLY A 160 -4.96 -10.26 8.53
C GLY A 160 -5.66 -9.76 7.26
N PHE A 161 -6.70 -10.46 6.82
CA PHE A 161 -7.45 -10.21 5.57
C PHE A 161 -6.65 -10.41 4.26
N CYS A 162 -5.40 -10.87 4.32
CA CYS A 162 -4.49 -10.96 3.18
C CYS A 162 -4.24 -12.42 2.78
N TYR A 163 -4.55 -12.79 1.54
CA TYR A 163 -4.34 -14.15 1.00
C TYR A 163 -3.04 -14.27 0.17
N VAL A 164 -2.78 -13.30 -0.72
CA VAL A 164 -1.61 -13.26 -1.60
C VAL A 164 -0.82 -11.99 -1.31
N ASN A 165 0.50 -12.10 -1.18
CA ASN A 165 1.38 -11.00 -0.81
C ASN A 165 1.89 -10.29 -2.09
N ASP A 166 1.08 -9.35 -2.59
CA ASP A 166 1.39 -8.58 -3.80
C ASP A 166 2.69 -7.77 -3.67
N ILE A 167 3.01 -7.31 -2.45
CA ILE A 167 4.23 -6.58 -2.12
C ILE A 167 5.46 -7.46 -2.35
N VAL A 168 5.48 -8.68 -1.80
CA VAL A 168 6.62 -9.60 -1.96
C VAL A 168 6.83 -9.96 -3.43
N LEU A 169 5.75 -10.19 -4.18
CA LEU A 169 5.83 -10.44 -5.63
C LEU A 169 6.37 -9.23 -6.41
N GLY A 170 5.91 -8.01 -6.10
CA GLY A 170 6.45 -6.78 -6.68
C GLY A 170 7.91 -6.52 -6.32
N ILE A 171 8.33 -6.83 -5.09
CA ILE A 171 9.74 -6.73 -4.67
C ILE A 171 10.60 -7.77 -5.39
N LEU A 172 10.13 -9.02 -5.57
CA LEU A 172 10.85 -10.05 -6.34
C LEU A 172 11.07 -9.63 -7.80
N GLU A 173 10.07 -9.00 -8.43
CA GLU A 173 10.22 -8.40 -9.77
C GLU A 173 11.28 -7.28 -9.74
N LEU A 174 11.20 -6.30 -8.83
CA LEU A 174 12.23 -5.26 -8.68
C LEU A 174 13.64 -5.87 -8.50
N LEU A 175 13.78 -6.95 -7.72
CA LEU A 175 15.06 -7.62 -7.45
C LEU A 175 15.70 -8.30 -8.67
N ARG A 176 15.02 -8.42 -9.83
CA ARG A 176 15.62 -8.86 -11.11
C ARG A 176 16.62 -7.84 -11.66
N PHE A 177 16.40 -6.55 -11.38
CA PHE A 177 17.23 -5.44 -11.91
C PHE A 177 17.84 -4.55 -10.81
N LYS A 178 17.20 -4.46 -9.63
CA LYS A 178 17.66 -3.68 -8.48
C LYS A 178 18.45 -4.56 -7.52
N LYS A 179 19.59 -4.07 -7.04
CA LYS A 179 20.43 -4.79 -6.06
C LYS A 179 19.86 -4.73 -4.65
N ARG A 180 19.29 -3.57 -4.31
CA ARG A 180 18.72 -3.22 -3.00
C ARG A 180 17.37 -2.54 -3.19
N VAL A 181 16.33 -3.07 -2.56
CA VAL A 181 14.96 -2.50 -2.55
C VAL A 181 14.61 -2.13 -1.13
N LEU A 182 14.13 -0.92 -0.91
CA LEU A 182 13.63 -0.48 0.41
C LEU A 182 12.12 -0.66 0.47
N TYR A 183 11.63 -1.42 1.43
CA TYR A 183 10.22 -1.48 1.80
C TYR A 183 9.95 -0.53 2.98
N ILE A 184 8.95 0.34 2.85
CA ILE A 184 8.47 1.24 3.89
C ILE A 184 6.98 0.96 4.12
N ASP A 185 6.60 0.82 5.38
CA ASP A 185 5.26 0.48 5.82
C ASP A 185 4.75 1.52 6.84
N ILE A 186 3.60 2.14 6.53
CA ILE A 186 2.92 3.13 7.39
C ILE A 186 1.48 2.73 7.73
N ASP A 187 1.16 1.44 7.62
CA ASP A 187 -0.02 0.83 8.22
C ASP A 187 0.03 0.94 9.75
N VAL A 188 -1.12 0.76 10.43
CA VAL A 188 -1.13 0.65 11.89
C VAL A 188 -0.63 -0.72 12.38
N HIS A 189 -0.67 -1.74 11.52
CA HIS A 189 -0.20 -3.11 11.82
C HIS A 189 1.24 -3.34 11.35
N HIS A 190 1.95 -4.28 11.98
CA HIS A 190 3.30 -4.65 11.52
C HIS A 190 3.23 -5.41 10.18
N GLY A 191 4.04 -5.01 9.19
CA GLY A 191 4.16 -5.62 7.85
C GLY A 191 4.84 -6.99 7.83
N ASP A 192 4.35 -7.90 8.67
CA ASP A 192 5.03 -9.11 9.12
C ASP A 192 5.17 -10.21 8.06
N GLY A 193 4.29 -10.27 7.06
CA GLY A 193 4.46 -11.19 5.92
C GLY A 193 5.57 -10.75 4.96
N VAL A 194 5.78 -9.44 4.80
CA VAL A 194 6.87 -8.88 3.98
C VAL A 194 8.20 -8.99 4.72
N GLU A 195 8.20 -8.71 6.03
CA GLU A 195 9.39 -8.89 6.87
C GLU A 195 9.84 -10.36 6.91
N GLU A 196 8.93 -11.30 7.17
CA GLU A 196 9.22 -12.73 7.17
C GLU A 196 9.80 -13.22 5.83
N ALA A 197 9.26 -12.75 4.70
CA ALA A 197 9.71 -13.13 3.36
C ALA A 197 11.17 -12.74 3.06
N PHE A 198 11.66 -11.65 3.65
CA PHE A 198 13.01 -11.12 3.41
C PHE A 198 13.94 -11.15 4.64
N TYR A 199 13.48 -11.70 5.76
CA TYR A 199 14.12 -11.72 7.08
C TYR A 199 15.58 -12.21 7.13
N THR A 200 16.03 -12.91 6.08
CA THR A 200 17.36 -13.52 5.97
C THR A 200 18.30 -12.86 4.96
N THR A 201 17.90 -11.82 4.21
CA THR A 201 18.70 -11.18 3.14
C THR A 201 19.00 -9.69 3.39
N ASP A 202 20.15 -9.23 2.89
CA ASP A 202 20.56 -7.82 2.82
C ASP A 202 19.99 -7.07 1.58
N ARG A 203 19.41 -7.80 0.63
CA ARG A 203 18.92 -7.25 -0.64
C ARG A 203 17.57 -6.53 -0.56
N VAL A 204 16.87 -6.69 0.55
CA VAL A 204 15.69 -5.90 0.91
C VAL A 204 15.91 -5.36 2.32
N MET A 205 15.52 -4.12 2.57
CA MET A 205 15.38 -3.57 3.93
C MET A 205 13.91 -3.31 4.20
N THR A 206 13.37 -3.82 5.31
CA THR A 206 12.00 -3.57 5.77
C THR A 206 12.01 -2.50 6.84
N VAL A 207 11.11 -1.52 6.75
CA VAL A 207 10.96 -0.44 7.73
C VAL A 207 9.47 -0.25 8.04
N SER A 208 9.05 -0.53 9.27
CA SER A 208 7.63 -0.47 9.66
C SER A 208 7.41 0.38 10.93
N PHE A 209 6.35 1.20 10.91
CA PHE A 209 5.99 2.17 11.96
C PHE A 209 4.59 1.89 12.53
N HIS A 210 4.45 0.78 13.25
CA HIS A 210 3.17 0.16 13.64
C HIS A 210 2.87 0.25 15.14
N LYS A 211 1.61 0.00 15.56
CA LYS A 211 1.28 -0.20 16.98
C LYS A 211 1.86 -1.52 17.48
N TYR A 212 2.47 -1.50 18.66
CA TYR A 212 3.02 -2.69 19.30
C TYR A 212 2.54 -2.85 20.75
N GLY A 213 2.32 -4.11 21.14
CA GLY A 213 1.73 -4.47 22.43
C GLY A 213 0.20 -4.59 22.36
N GLU A 214 -0.32 -5.75 22.77
CA GLU A 214 -1.75 -6.14 22.72
C GLU A 214 -2.43 -5.65 21.42
N TYR A 215 -1.89 -6.12 20.30
CA TYR A 215 -2.34 -5.77 18.95
C TYR A 215 -1.93 -6.86 17.94
N PHE A 216 -2.65 -6.92 16.82
CA PHE A 216 -2.32 -7.77 15.69
C PHE A 216 -1.15 -7.15 14.88
N PRO A 217 -0.22 -7.94 14.30
CA PRO A 217 -0.06 -9.40 14.38
C PRO A 217 0.75 -9.88 15.61
N GLY A 218 1.23 -8.96 16.46
CA GLY A 218 1.99 -9.29 17.68
C GLY A 218 3.50 -9.46 17.50
N THR A 219 4.01 -9.31 16.27
CA THR A 219 5.44 -9.23 15.93
C THR A 219 5.91 -7.76 15.83
N GLY A 220 7.19 -7.51 15.50
CA GLY A 220 7.72 -6.15 15.33
C GLY A 220 8.30 -5.49 16.59
N GLU A 221 8.85 -6.26 17.55
CA GLU A 221 9.58 -5.64 18.68
C GLU A 221 10.78 -4.84 18.14
N LEU A 222 11.22 -3.79 18.83
CA LEU A 222 12.48 -3.06 18.55
C LEU A 222 13.74 -3.95 18.50
N ARG A 223 13.68 -5.17 19.04
CA ARG A 223 14.76 -6.17 18.95
C ARG A 223 14.70 -7.00 17.67
N ASP A 224 13.55 -7.02 17.02
CA ASP A 224 13.31 -7.76 15.79
C ASP A 224 14.02 -7.04 14.64
N THR A 225 15.10 -7.66 14.18
CA THR A 225 16.17 -7.02 13.40
C THR A 225 16.72 -7.93 12.30
N GLY A 226 16.05 -9.05 12.01
CA GLY A 226 16.47 -10.00 10.98
C GLY A 226 17.64 -10.90 11.41
N ILE A 227 17.90 -11.94 10.63
CA ILE A 227 18.89 -12.99 10.94
C ILE A 227 19.81 -13.30 9.76
N GLY A 228 20.95 -13.94 10.04
CA GLY A 228 21.91 -14.33 9.01
C GLY A 228 22.46 -13.10 8.28
N GLN A 229 22.22 -13.01 6.96
CA GLN A 229 22.62 -11.86 6.14
C GLN A 229 21.66 -10.67 6.29
N GLY A 230 20.38 -10.92 6.58
CA GLY A 230 19.36 -9.90 6.82
C GLY A 230 19.42 -9.24 8.21
N LYS A 231 20.43 -9.55 9.03
CA LYS A 231 20.58 -8.91 10.33
C LYS A 231 20.92 -7.42 10.19
N ASN A 232 20.16 -6.60 10.91
CA ASN A 232 20.06 -5.14 10.83
C ASN A 232 19.41 -4.60 9.54
N TYR A 233 18.76 -5.47 8.74
CA TYR A 233 17.97 -5.07 7.56
C TYR A 233 16.45 -5.13 7.78
N ALA A 234 15.99 -5.70 8.90
CA ALA A 234 14.66 -5.40 9.44
C ALA A 234 14.73 -4.25 10.45
N VAL A 235 13.81 -3.28 10.34
CA VAL A 235 13.83 -2.01 11.08
C VAL A 235 12.44 -1.69 11.63
N ASN A 236 12.19 -2.14 12.84
CA ASN A 236 10.90 -1.97 13.51
C ASN A 236 10.86 -0.75 14.44
N PHE A 237 9.85 0.10 14.24
CA PHE A 237 9.54 1.23 15.12
C PHE A 237 8.21 0.98 15.84
N PRO A 238 8.22 0.27 16.98
CA PRO A 238 7.00 0.00 17.76
C PRO A 238 6.43 1.28 18.40
N LEU A 239 5.15 1.52 18.20
CA LEU A 239 4.41 2.69 18.68
C LEU A 239 3.25 2.33 19.61
N ARG A 240 2.69 3.36 20.24
CA ARG A 240 1.48 3.32 21.08
C ARG A 240 0.37 4.18 20.50
N ASP A 241 -0.80 4.06 21.11
CA ASP A 241 -2.03 4.78 20.75
C ASP A 241 -1.86 6.31 20.65
N GLY A 242 -2.66 6.90 19.77
CA GLY A 242 -2.86 8.35 19.67
C GLY A 242 -1.69 9.15 19.10
N ILE A 243 -0.74 8.52 18.40
CA ILE A 243 0.37 9.27 17.76
C ILE A 243 -0.17 10.29 16.75
N THR A 244 0.37 11.52 16.82
CA THR A 244 -0.05 12.67 16.02
C THR A 244 0.96 13.01 14.93
N ASP A 245 0.53 13.76 13.91
CA ASP A 245 1.33 14.22 12.76
C ASP A 245 2.71 14.76 13.14
N VAL A 246 2.78 15.56 14.21
CA VAL A 246 4.02 16.20 14.67
C VAL A 246 4.98 15.17 15.27
N SER A 247 4.47 14.25 16.09
CA SER A 247 5.25 13.14 16.66
C SER A 247 5.71 12.18 15.56
N TYR A 248 4.80 11.76 14.68
CA TYR A 248 5.08 10.81 13.61
C TYR A 248 6.11 11.36 12.62
N ARG A 249 5.95 12.61 12.18
CA ARG A 249 6.94 13.29 11.33
C ARG A 249 8.32 13.38 12.01
N SER A 250 8.36 13.62 13.33
CA SER A 250 9.62 13.77 14.08
C SER A 250 10.43 12.48 14.20
N ILE A 251 9.81 11.31 14.00
CA ILE A 251 10.49 10.01 13.95
C ILE A 251 10.70 9.52 12.52
N PHE A 252 9.69 9.68 11.64
CA PHE A 252 9.71 9.15 10.28
C PHE A 252 10.82 9.80 9.45
N GLN A 253 10.92 11.14 9.47
CA GLN A 253 11.91 11.84 8.65
C GLN A 253 13.35 11.46 9.05
N PRO A 254 13.78 11.53 10.33
CA PRO A 254 15.14 11.13 10.72
C PRO A 254 15.45 9.64 10.54
N VAL A 255 14.49 8.73 10.74
CA VAL A 255 14.71 7.29 10.51
C VAL A 255 14.91 7.03 9.03
N ILE A 256 14.02 7.50 8.16
CA ILE A 256 14.13 7.31 6.71
C ILE A 256 15.36 8.03 6.13
N GLU A 257 15.76 9.20 6.65
CA GLU A 257 17.02 9.84 6.25
C GLU A 257 18.25 8.95 6.51
N ASN A 258 18.31 8.31 7.69
CA ASN A 258 19.42 7.41 8.02
C ASN A 258 19.34 6.10 7.22
N VAL A 259 18.15 5.54 7.02
CA VAL A 259 17.92 4.39 6.11
C VAL A 259 18.47 4.69 4.71
N MET A 260 18.04 5.78 4.07
CA MET A 260 18.48 6.16 2.73
C MET A 260 20.01 6.36 2.65
N LYS A 261 20.60 6.93 3.71
CA LYS A 261 22.04 7.20 3.82
C LYS A 261 22.90 5.94 3.95
N TYR A 262 22.50 5.00 4.81
CA TYR A 262 23.26 3.77 5.08
C TYR A 262 22.94 2.65 4.07
N TYR A 263 21.65 2.43 3.78
CA TYR A 263 21.19 1.35 2.90
C TYR A 263 21.32 1.68 1.41
N GLN A 264 21.16 2.95 1.01
CA GLN A 264 21.28 3.42 -0.37
C GLN A 264 20.48 2.57 -1.39
N PRO A 265 19.14 2.48 -1.26
CA PRO A 265 18.32 1.65 -2.15
C PRO A 265 18.31 2.13 -3.61
N GLU A 266 18.05 1.22 -4.55
CA GLU A 266 17.94 1.50 -5.99
C GLU A 266 16.47 1.60 -6.48
N ALA A 267 15.51 1.23 -5.61
CA ALA A 267 14.06 1.43 -5.74
C ALA A 267 13.40 1.39 -4.35
N VAL A 268 12.19 1.94 -4.23
CA VAL A 268 11.38 1.94 -3.00
C VAL A 268 10.01 1.32 -3.27
N VAL A 269 9.51 0.54 -2.32
CA VAL A 269 8.10 0.13 -2.22
C VAL A 269 7.53 0.76 -0.95
N LEU A 270 6.44 1.50 -1.07
CA LEU A 270 5.79 2.21 0.02
C LEU A 270 4.33 1.72 0.14
N GLN A 271 4.05 0.96 1.19
CA GLN A 271 2.69 0.59 1.61
C GLN A 271 2.08 1.81 2.33
N CYS A 272 0.86 2.19 1.97
CA CYS A 272 0.13 3.36 2.50
C CYS A 272 -1.19 2.93 3.13
N GLY A 273 -1.11 2.08 4.16
CA GLY A 273 -2.23 1.65 4.99
C GLY A 273 -3.02 2.84 5.53
N GLY A 274 -4.34 2.77 5.37
CA GLY A 274 -5.27 3.86 5.70
C GLY A 274 -5.92 3.77 7.08
N ASP A 275 -5.49 2.83 7.93
CA ASP A 275 -5.94 2.65 9.32
C ASP A 275 -5.03 3.33 10.35
N SER A 276 -3.81 3.73 9.97
CA SER A 276 -3.00 4.67 10.74
C SER A 276 -3.62 6.09 10.82
N LEU A 277 -4.74 6.32 10.10
CA LEU A 277 -5.53 7.57 10.14
C LEU A 277 -6.44 7.69 11.36
N SER A 278 -6.59 8.93 11.82
CA SER A 278 -7.59 9.36 12.80
C SER A 278 -9.01 8.93 12.40
N GLY A 279 -9.72 8.30 13.33
CA GLY A 279 -11.11 7.87 13.14
C GLY A 279 -11.28 6.65 12.23
N ASP A 280 -10.25 5.79 12.13
CA ASP A 280 -10.44 4.43 11.63
C ASP A 280 -11.30 3.56 12.58
N ARG A 281 -11.67 2.35 12.16
CA ARG A 281 -12.48 1.39 12.93
C ARG A 281 -11.67 0.39 13.74
N LEU A 282 -10.46 0.04 13.27
CA LEU A 282 -9.56 -0.91 13.92
C LEU A 282 -8.26 -0.23 14.39
N GLY A 283 -7.79 0.76 13.63
CA GLY A 283 -6.63 1.57 13.97
C GLY A 283 -6.90 2.58 15.09
N CYS A 284 -5.92 2.75 15.98
CA CYS A 284 -5.98 3.65 17.14
C CYS A 284 -4.84 4.69 17.15
N PHE A 285 -4.37 5.08 15.97
CA PHE A 285 -3.51 6.25 15.75
C PHE A 285 -4.34 7.53 15.54
N ASN A 286 -3.68 8.69 15.54
CA ASN A 286 -4.33 10.00 15.46
C ASN A 286 -3.72 10.88 14.34
N LEU A 287 -3.35 10.26 13.21
CA LEU A 287 -2.81 10.96 12.04
C LEU A 287 -3.91 11.65 11.23
N SER A 288 -3.66 12.88 10.79
CA SER A 288 -4.45 13.52 9.74
C SER A 288 -4.02 13.05 8.34
N MET A 289 -4.84 13.34 7.34
CA MET A 289 -4.48 13.16 5.93
C MET A 289 -3.16 13.87 5.55
N ASP A 290 -2.92 15.06 6.09
CA ASP A 290 -1.69 15.83 5.86
C ASP A 290 -0.46 15.26 6.59
N GLY A 291 -0.67 14.61 7.75
CA GLY A 291 0.36 13.90 8.49
C GLY A 291 0.79 12.60 7.80
N HIS A 292 -0.18 11.84 7.32
CA HIS A 292 0.03 10.59 6.58
C HIS A 292 0.70 10.85 5.22
N ALA A 293 0.15 11.72 4.38
CA ALA A 293 0.73 12.10 3.09
C ALA A 293 2.08 12.85 3.20
N ASN A 294 2.48 13.30 4.40
CA ASN A 294 3.84 13.78 4.66
C ASN A 294 4.89 12.71 4.35
N CYS A 295 4.56 11.45 4.65
CA CYS A 295 5.42 10.29 4.46
C CYS A 295 5.66 10.05 2.97
N VAL A 296 4.58 10.00 2.17
CA VAL A 296 4.64 9.93 0.70
C VAL A 296 5.46 11.08 0.12
N ASN A 297 5.21 12.32 0.53
CA ASN A 297 5.94 13.48 0.02
C ASN A 297 7.44 13.44 0.38
N TYR A 298 7.78 12.96 1.57
CA TYR A 298 9.17 12.79 2.00
C TYR A 298 9.87 11.68 1.22
N VAL A 299 9.25 10.51 1.05
CA VAL A 299 9.79 9.41 0.22
C VAL A 299 9.96 9.85 -1.24
N LYS A 300 8.96 10.55 -1.80
CA LYS A 300 9.00 11.12 -3.16
C LYS A 300 10.20 12.05 -3.38
N SER A 301 10.66 12.75 -2.34
CA SER A 301 11.75 13.73 -2.43
C SER A 301 13.13 13.12 -2.72
N PHE A 302 13.34 11.83 -2.41
CA PHE A 302 14.61 11.13 -2.69
C PHE A 302 14.81 10.77 -4.17
N ASN A 303 13.79 10.93 -5.01
CA ASN A 303 13.87 10.74 -6.47
C ASN A 303 14.34 9.36 -6.94
N LEU A 304 14.00 8.31 -6.17
CA LEU A 304 14.13 6.92 -6.59
C LEU A 304 12.85 6.44 -7.30
N PRO A 305 12.92 5.36 -8.12
CA PRO A 305 11.75 4.67 -8.62
C PRO A 305 10.90 4.14 -7.45
N THR A 306 9.61 4.51 -7.39
CA THR A 306 8.74 4.20 -6.25
C THR A 306 7.48 3.46 -6.67
N LEU A 307 7.24 2.27 -6.11
CA LEU A 307 5.93 1.61 -6.12
C LEU A 307 5.15 2.04 -4.87
N VAL A 308 3.98 2.64 -5.04
CA VAL A 308 3.07 3.04 -3.95
C VAL A 308 1.88 2.11 -3.96
N LEU A 309 1.56 1.55 -2.80
CA LEU A 309 0.53 0.52 -2.62
C LEU A 309 -0.52 0.98 -1.60
N GLY A 310 -1.67 0.31 -1.59
CA GLY A 310 -2.67 0.47 -0.54
C GLY A 310 -2.21 -0.16 0.79
N GLY A 311 -3.11 -0.88 1.45
CA GLY A 311 -2.89 -1.45 2.78
C GLY A 311 -4.21 -1.61 3.54
N GLY A 312 -4.14 -1.60 4.87
CA GLY A 312 -5.30 -1.55 5.76
C GLY A 312 -6.13 -0.26 5.64
N GLY A 313 -7.06 -0.02 6.56
CA GLY A 313 -7.99 1.12 6.54
C GLY A 313 -9.45 0.73 6.28
N TYR A 314 -10.28 0.96 7.29
CA TYR A 314 -11.63 0.38 7.44
C TYR A 314 -12.72 1.46 7.56
N THR A 315 -12.36 2.71 7.91
CA THR A 315 -13.20 3.90 7.63
C THR A 315 -13.03 4.29 6.16
N MET A 316 -13.72 3.57 5.25
CA MET A 316 -13.61 3.68 3.78
C MET A 316 -13.58 5.13 3.24
N ARG A 317 -14.41 6.02 3.83
CA ARG A 317 -14.52 7.44 3.45
C ARG A 317 -13.30 8.29 3.80
N ASN A 318 -12.48 7.87 4.77
CA ASN A 318 -11.21 8.50 5.11
C ASN A 318 -10.09 7.93 4.22
N VAL A 319 -10.08 6.62 3.99
CA VAL A 319 -9.17 5.95 3.05
C VAL A 319 -9.26 6.56 1.65
N ALA A 320 -10.48 6.71 1.11
CA ALA A 320 -10.71 7.29 -0.20
C ALA A 320 -10.21 8.75 -0.32
N ARG A 321 -10.38 9.54 0.73
CA ARG A 321 -9.86 10.92 0.82
C ARG A 321 -8.33 10.93 0.77
N THR A 322 -7.69 10.14 1.63
CA THR A 322 -6.23 10.12 1.76
C THR A 322 -5.55 9.57 0.51
N TRP A 323 -5.95 8.41 -0.02
CA TRP A 323 -5.37 7.86 -1.24
C TRP A 323 -5.55 8.78 -2.47
N ALA A 324 -6.68 9.51 -2.56
CA ALA A 324 -6.85 10.52 -3.60
C ALA A 324 -5.92 11.73 -3.41
N PHE A 325 -5.74 12.21 -2.17
CA PHE A 325 -4.82 13.29 -1.84
C PHE A 325 -3.35 12.92 -2.05
N GLU A 326 -2.94 11.70 -1.66
CA GLU A 326 -1.62 11.15 -1.93
C GLU A 326 -1.36 10.99 -3.44
N THR A 327 -2.37 10.56 -4.21
CA THR A 327 -2.29 10.56 -5.69
C THR A 327 -2.03 11.98 -6.20
N GLY A 328 -2.69 13.01 -5.65
CA GLY A 328 -2.43 14.42 -5.94
C GLY A 328 -1.00 14.86 -5.61
N VAL A 329 -0.50 14.50 -4.42
CA VAL A 329 0.89 14.71 -4.00
C VAL A 329 1.86 14.04 -4.97
N LEU A 330 1.60 12.81 -5.41
CA LEU A 330 2.45 12.05 -6.34
C LEU A 330 2.49 12.68 -7.74
N VAL A 331 1.35 13.06 -8.34
CA VAL A 331 1.31 13.76 -9.64
C VAL A 331 1.69 15.25 -9.55
N GLY A 332 1.96 15.78 -8.35
CA GLY A 332 2.31 17.20 -8.16
C GLY A 332 1.14 18.12 -8.55
N LYS A 333 -0.05 17.85 -8.02
CA LYS A 333 -1.24 18.68 -8.16
C LYS A 333 -1.80 19.02 -6.79
N GLU A 334 -1.84 20.31 -6.48
CA GLU A 334 -2.59 20.83 -5.35
C GLU A 334 -4.09 20.56 -5.57
N MET A 335 -4.79 20.14 -4.51
CA MET A 335 -6.20 19.74 -4.55
C MET A 335 -7.01 20.64 -3.64
N ASP A 336 -8.19 21.06 -4.11
CA ASP A 336 -9.16 21.79 -3.31
C ASP A 336 -9.60 20.93 -2.10
N ARG A 337 -9.74 21.57 -0.93
CA ARG A 337 -10.26 20.91 0.28
C ARG A 337 -11.76 20.68 0.21
N THR A 338 -12.46 21.34 -0.70
CA THR A 338 -13.86 21.07 -1.09
C THR A 338 -13.90 19.85 -2.00
N LEU A 339 -14.74 18.85 -1.71
CA LEU A 339 -14.90 17.70 -2.61
C LEU A 339 -15.66 18.07 -3.88
N PRO A 340 -15.22 17.62 -5.07
CA PRO A 340 -16.03 17.66 -6.28
C PRO A 340 -17.21 16.69 -6.15
N TYR A 341 -18.32 17.04 -6.80
CA TYR A 341 -19.48 16.15 -6.90
C TYR A 341 -19.09 14.84 -7.60
N ASN A 342 -19.58 13.72 -7.07
CA ASN A 342 -19.23 12.37 -7.52
C ASN A 342 -20.37 11.39 -7.20
N GLU A 343 -20.33 10.18 -7.78
CA GLU A 343 -21.35 9.13 -7.60
C GLU A 343 -21.60 8.77 -6.12
N TYR A 344 -20.60 8.96 -5.25
CA TYR A 344 -20.62 8.61 -3.83
C TYR A 344 -20.64 9.84 -2.91
N TYR A 345 -21.00 11.03 -3.42
CA TYR A 345 -20.86 12.31 -2.71
C TYR A 345 -21.48 12.29 -1.30
N GLU A 346 -22.60 11.60 -1.12
CA GLU A 346 -23.31 11.45 0.16
C GLU A 346 -22.50 10.72 1.24
N TYR A 347 -21.56 9.83 0.89
CA TYR A 347 -20.69 9.15 1.86
C TYR A 347 -19.78 10.12 2.63
N TYR A 348 -19.56 11.32 2.09
CA TYR A 348 -18.66 12.34 2.64
C TYR A 348 -19.37 13.39 3.50
N ALA A 349 -20.69 13.29 3.67
CA ALA A 349 -21.51 14.11 4.56
C ALA A 349 -21.04 14.03 6.05
N PRO A 350 -21.34 15.04 6.89
CA PRO A 350 -22.03 16.28 6.57
C PRO A 350 -21.11 17.37 5.98
N ASP A 351 -19.79 17.21 6.09
CA ASP A 351 -18.84 18.30 5.84
C ASP A 351 -18.49 18.48 4.35
N PHE A 352 -18.54 17.40 3.56
CA PHE A 352 -18.13 17.36 2.14
C PHE A 352 -16.71 17.90 1.87
N GLU A 353 -15.85 17.95 2.89
CA GLU A 353 -14.42 18.24 2.75
C GLU A 353 -13.62 16.98 2.35
N LEU A 354 -12.49 17.18 1.67
CA LEU A 354 -11.45 16.17 1.45
C LEU A 354 -10.69 15.82 2.74
N ASN A 355 -10.74 16.68 3.74
CA ASN A 355 -9.87 16.60 4.91
C ASN A 355 -10.21 15.43 5.85
N VAL A 356 -9.20 14.68 6.30
CA VAL A 356 -9.30 13.76 7.45
C VAL A 356 -8.58 14.42 8.63
N ARG A 357 -9.36 14.88 9.61
CA ARG A 357 -8.86 15.67 10.75
C ARG A 357 -8.41 14.75 11.89
N SER A 358 -7.36 15.16 12.60
CA SER A 358 -6.98 14.54 13.87
C SER A 358 -8.03 14.79 14.96
N SER A 359 -8.22 13.80 15.81
CA SER A 359 -9.12 13.80 16.96
C SER A 359 -8.47 14.38 18.22
N ASN A 360 -9.25 14.53 19.29
CA ASN A 360 -8.79 14.90 20.63
C ASN A 360 -8.21 13.72 21.45
N MET A 361 -7.86 12.60 20.81
CA MET A 361 -7.26 11.44 21.47
C MET A 361 -5.90 11.77 22.11
N GLU A 362 -5.65 11.25 23.31
CA GLU A 362 -4.38 11.42 24.02
C GLU A 362 -3.25 10.60 23.38
N ASN A 363 -2.09 11.23 23.16
CA ASN A 363 -0.93 10.58 22.56
C ASN A 363 -0.10 9.87 23.64
N SER A 364 -0.13 8.53 23.64
CA SER A 364 0.59 7.68 24.61
C SER A 364 2.10 7.56 24.34
N ASN A 365 2.61 8.23 23.30
CA ASN A 365 4.01 8.24 22.90
C ASN A 365 4.73 9.46 23.47
N SER A 366 5.34 9.31 24.66
CA SER A 366 6.16 10.39 25.23
C SER A 366 7.38 10.69 24.34
N ARG A 367 7.89 11.92 24.42
CA ARG A 367 9.05 12.35 23.63
C ARG A 367 10.27 11.47 23.91
N GLU A 368 10.51 11.15 25.18
CA GLU A 368 11.64 10.36 25.67
C GLU A 368 11.55 8.90 25.19
N TYR A 369 10.33 8.36 25.06
CA TYR A 369 10.08 7.04 24.47
C TYR A 369 10.43 7.04 22.98
N LEU A 370 9.94 8.02 22.21
CA LEU A 370 10.23 8.16 20.79
C LEU A 370 11.72 8.42 20.50
N GLU A 371 12.38 9.31 21.26
CA GLU A 371 13.81 9.60 21.10
C GLU A 371 14.69 8.38 21.45
N LYS A 372 14.30 7.57 22.44
CA LYS A 372 14.99 6.32 22.81
C LYS A 372 14.88 5.25 21.71
N ILE A 373 13.70 5.07 21.12
CA ILE A 373 13.50 4.13 20.01
C ILE A 373 14.30 4.62 18.79
N THR A 374 14.15 5.89 18.41
CA THR A 374 14.87 6.52 17.30
C THR A 374 16.39 6.36 17.42
N SER A 375 16.94 6.57 18.63
CA SER A 375 18.38 6.37 18.89
C SER A 375 18.79 4.91 18.68
N SER A 376 18.00 3.97 19.20
CA SER A 376 18.26 2.52 19.08
C SER A 376 18.19 2.03 17.62
N VAL A 377 17.20 2.51 16.86
CA VAL A 377 17.06 2.26 15.42
C VAL A 377 18.26 2.81 14.65
N ILE A 378 18.70 4.03 14.94
CA ILE A 378 19.88 4.63 14.27
C ILE A 378 21.17 3.88 14.65
N ASP A 379 21.31 3.36 15.88
CA ASP A 379 22.45 2.54 16.28
C ASP A 379 22.44 1.13 15.68
N ASN A 380 21.27 0.58 15.32
CA ASN A 380 21.18 -0.62 14.47
C ASN A 380 21.54 -0.30 13.00
N LEU A 381 21.03 0.79 12.43
CA LEU A 381 21.36 1.22 11.07
C LEU A 381 22.85 1.53 10.89
N ARG A 382 23.54 2.08 11.90
CA ARG A 382 25.00 2.27 11.91
C ARG A 382 25.81 0.97 11.79
N GLN A 383 25.20 -0.18 12.09
CA GLN A 383 25.82 -1.51 11.92
C GLN A 383 25.60 -2.07 10.50
N THR A 384 24.66 -1.53 9.72
CA THR A 384 24.65 -1.75 8.27
C THR A 384 25.84 -0.98 7.67
N GLY A 385 26.87 -1.73 7.29
CA GLY A 385 28.16 -1.14 6.96
C GLY A 385 28.12 -0.35 5.64
N PRO A 386 28.94 0.70 5.47
CA PRO A 386 29.13 1.32 4.16
C PRO A 386 29.64 0.26 3.19
N ALA A 387 28.81 -0.07 2.19
CA ALA A 387 28.68 -1.44 1.71
C ALA A 387 29.99 -2.11 1.25
N PRO A 388 30.38 -3.28 1.81
CA PRO A 388 31.09 -4.26 1.00
C PRO A 388 30.19 -4.66 -0.18
N SER A 389 30.77 -4.96 -1.33
CA SER A 389 29.98 -5.27 -2.53
C SER A 389 29.06 -6.47 -2.32
N VAL A 390 27.74 -6.25 -2.36
CA VAL A 390 26.73 -7.31 -2.46
C VAL A 390 27.17 -8.26 -3.56
N GLN A 391 27.45 -9.52 -3.20
CA GLN A 391 27.84 -10.54 -4.16
C GLN A 391 26.66 -10.78 -5.12
N LEU A 392 26.91 -10.95 -6.41
CA LEU A 392 25.85 -11.27 -7.36
C LEU A 392 25.29 -12.67 -7.04
N GLN A 393 24.19 -12.70 -6.28
CA GLN A 393 23.20 -13.74 -6.43
C GLN A 393 22.52 -13.54 -7.79
N ASP A 394 22.74 -14.50 -8.69
CA ASP A 394 22.22 -14.44 -10.06
C ASP A 394 20.73 -14.80 -10.04
N VAL A 395 19.87 -13.78 -9.86
CA VAL A 395 18.41 -13.92 -9.98
C VAL A 395 18.10 -14.31 -11.42
N PRO A 396 17.29 -15.35 -11.67
CA PRO A 396 16.87 -15.71 -13.02
C PRO A 396 16.29 -14.51 -13.77
N ARG A 397 17.05 -14.01 -14.76
CA ARG A 397 16.62 -12.85 -15.57
C ARG A 397 15.45 -13.19 -16.49
N LYS A 398 15.24 -14.47 -16.81
CA LYS A 398 14.08 -14.98 -17.53
C LYS A 398 12.95 -15.32 -16.54
N PRO A 399 11.68 -14.99 -16.84
CA PRO A 399 10.54 -15.53 -16.09
C PRO A 399 10.52 -17.06 -16.16
N PHE A 400 10.11 -17.72 -15.08
CA PHE A 400 9.91 -19.18 -15.10
C PHE A 400 8.54 -19.51 -15.70
N GLY A 401 8.47 -19.62 -17.03
CA GLY A 401 7.25 -19.95 -17.77
C GLY A 401 6.49 -18.77 -18.38
N GLY A 402 7.04 -17.55 -18.30
CA GLY A 402 6.59 -16.39 -19.09
C GLY A 402 7.50 -16.16 -20.30
N MET A 403 6.94 -15.56 -21.35
CA MET A 403 7.68 -15.20 -22.57
C MET A 403 8.89 -14.28 -22.29
N THR A 404 9.91 -14.39 -23.12
CA THR A 404 11.03 -13.43 -23.18
C THR A 404 10.61 -12.10 -23.81
N ASP A 405 11.40 -11.03 -23.64
CA ASP A 405 11.15 -9.76 -24.32
C ASP A 405 11.21 -9.87 -25.87
N GLU A 406 11.81 -10.95 -26.41
CA GLU A 406 11.78 -11.29 -27.84
C GLU A 406 10.44 -11.97 -28.21
N GLU A 407 9.96 -12.94 -27.43
CA GLU A 407 8.67 -13.61 -27.65
C GLU A 407 7.44 -12.71 -27.32
N GLU A 408 7.59 -11.72 -26.45
CA GLU A 408 6.56 -10.68 -26.21
C GLU A 408 6.48 -9.70 -27.40
N ALA A 409 7.63 -9.36 -28.01
CA ALA A 409 7.67 -8.57 -29.25
C ALA A 409 7.14 -9.36 -30.46
N GLU A 410 7.47 -10.65 -30.58
CA GLU A 410 6.89 -11.54 -31.60
C GLU A 410 5.36 -11.71 -31.44
N LEU A 411 4.78 -11.42 -30.27
CA LEU A 411 3.32 -11.40 -30.05
C LEU A 411 2.67 -10.06 -30.44
N ASP A 412 3.31 -8.92 -30.15
CA ASP A 412 2.90 -7.62 -30.72
C ASP A 412 2.95 -7.67 -32.27
N ASP A 413 4.00 -8.29 -32.84
CA ASP A 413 4.15 -8.51 -34.28
C ASP A 413 3.17 -9.57 -34.85
N LEU A 414 2.45 -10.34 -34.02
CA LEU A 414 1.41 -11.30 -34.47
C LEU A 414 0.01 -10.69 -34.55
N ASP A 415 -0.26 -9.57 -33.86
CA ASP A 415 -1.45 -8.74 -34.09
C ASP A 415 -1.36 -7.98 -35.46
N GLU A 416 -0.15 -7.91 -36.05
CA GLU A 416 0.08 -7.33 -37.39
C GLU A 416 -0.70 -8.05 -38.50
N ASP A 417 -0.99 -9.36 -38.36
CA ASP A 417 -1.60 -10.16 -39.43
C ASP A 417 -3.15 -10.21 -39.39
N GLU A 418 -3.80 -9.86 -38.27
CA GLU A 418 -5.27 -9.74 -38.21
C GLU A 418 -5.78 -8.37 -38.69
N ASN A 419 -5.03 -7.28 -38.45
CA ASN A 419 -5.47 -5.89 -38.63
C ASN A 419 -4.96 -5.20 -39.92
N LYS A 420 -5.28 -5.79 -41.08
CA LYS A 420 -4.70 -5.43 -42.41
C LYS A 420 -4.97 -4.02 -42.98
N ASP A 421 -5.72 -3.16 -42.31
CA ASP A 421 -6.04 -1.80 -42.79
C ASP A 421 -5.11 -0.70 -42.24
N VAL A 422 -4.28 -0.98 -41.23
CA VAL A 422 -3.32 -0.01 -40.66
C VAL A 422 -2.02 0.02 -41.49
N ARG A 423 -1.77 1.12 -42.21
CA ARG A 423 -0.73 1.14 -43.26
C ARG A 423 0.71 1.41 -42.79
N MET A 424 0.88 1.88 -41.54
CA MET A 424 2.16 1.97 -40.82
C MET A 424 1.87 1.95 -39.30
N THR A 425 2.78 1.40 -38.51
CA THR A 425 2.75 1.47 -37.03
C THR A 425 3.73 2.53 -36.51
N GLU A 426 3.46 3.06 -35.31
CA GLU A 426 4.32 4.06 -34.65
C GLU A 426 5.77 3.54 -34.48
N HIS A 427 5.95 2.24 -34.25
CA HIS A 427 7.25 1.57 -34.21
C HIS A 427 8.01 1.52 -35.55
N ARG A 428 7.30 1.47 -36.69
CA ARG A 428 7.93 1.63 -38.03
C ARG A 428 8.26 3.10 -38.30
N TRP A 429 7.43 4.03 -37.83
CA TRP A 429 7.67 5.47 -37.94
C TRP A 429 8.92 5.91 -37.14
N ASP A 430 9.03 5.52 -35.87
CA ASP A 430 10.19 5.83 -35.01
C ASP A 430 11.51 5.19 -35.47
N LYS A 431 11.43 4.13 -36.29
CA LYS A 431 12.60 3.52 -36.96
C LYS A 431 12.91 4.12 -38.33
N HIS A 432 12.07 5.02 -38.86
CA HIS A 432 12.30 5.63 -40.16
C HIS A 432 13.36 6.73 -40.07
N VAL A 433 14.44 6.59 -40.85
CA VAL A 433 15.50 7.59 -40.95
C VAL A 433 15.47 8.16 -42.36
N GLU A 434 14.83 9.32 -42.53
CA GLU A 434 14.87 10.08 -43.78
C GLU A 434 16.33 10.36 -44.19
N HIS A 435 16.63 10.18 -45.47
CA HIS A 435 17.96 10.40 -46.02
C HIS A 435 18.00 11.76 -46.74
N ASP A 436 18.90 12.66 -46.34
CA ASP A 436 19.02 14.09 -46.74
C ASP A 436 18.97 14.45 -48.25
N ASN A 437 18.91 13.46 -49.15
CA ASN A 437 19.01 13.64 -50.61
C ASN A 437 17.72 13.30 -51.39
N GLU A 438 16.67 12.79 -50.75
CA GLU A 438 15.44 12.42 -51.47
C GLU A 438 14.50 13.63 -51.61
N PHE A 439 14.12 13.94 -52.86
CA PHE A 439 13.46 15.19 -53.25
C PHE A 439 12.16 14.94 -54.03
N GLU A 440 11.42 13.88 -53.69
CA GLU A 440 10.06 13.66 -54.18
C GLU A 440 9.03 14.05 -53.11
N ALA A 441 8.01 14.80 -53.51
CA ALA A 441 6.92 15.20 -52.62
C ALA A 441 5.76 14.19 -52.78
N SER A 442 5.62 13.30 -51.80
CA SER A 442 4.63 12.23 -51.77
C SER A 442 3.84 12.29 -50.46
N ASP A 443 2.52 12.49 -50.57
CA ASP A 443 1.35 12.24 -49.69
C ASP A 443 1.43 12.22 -48.13
N ASP A 444 2.58 12.12 -47.44
CA ASP A 444 2.68 12.06 -45.96
C ASP A 444 2.39 13.40 -45.23
N ASP A 445 2.13 14.45 -46.00
CA ASP A 445 1.82 15.81 -45.54
C ASP A 445 0.50 15.88 -44.71
N GLU A 446 -0.32 14.82 -44.72
CA GLU A 446 -1.53 14.68 -43.89
C GLU A 446 -1.26 14.00 -42.53
N MET A 447 -0.49 12.90 -42.49
CA MET A 447 -0.15 12.21 -41.24
C MET A 447 0.77 13.05 -40.35
N ALA A 448 1.74 13.76 -40.94
CA ALA A 448 2.60 14.70 -40.22
C ALA A 448 1.80 15.84 -39.54
N ARG A 449 0.64 16.23 -40.10
CA ARG A 449 -0.25 17.22 -39.47
C ARG A 449 -1.04 16.63 -38.29
N ALA A 450 -1.48 15.38 -38.38
CA ALA A 450 -2.17 14.68 -37.30
C ALA A 450 -1.29 14.55 -36.04
N HIS A 451 0.00 14.25 -36.21
CA HIS A 451 0.99 14.19 -35.12
C HIS A 451 1.62 15.56 -34.78
N GLY A 452 1.02 16.68 -35.21
CA GLY A 452 1.35 18.03 -34.75
C GLY A 452 2.61 18.67 -35.34
N ALA A 453 3.24 18.09 -36.37
CA ALA A 453 4.49 18.56 -36.95
C ALA A 453 4.32 19.77 -37.89
N THR A 454 3.96 20.94 -37.36
CA THR A 454 3.87 22.17 -38.17
C THR A 454 5.25 22.74 -38.52
N ARG A 455 5.67 22.62 -39.78
CA ARG A 455 6.87 23.29 -40.33
C ARG A 455 6.80 24.81 -40.13
N GLN A 456 7.64 25.37 -39.25
CA GLN A 456 7.86 26.82 -39.19
C GLN A 456 8.65 27.29 -40.42
N ASN A 457 8.06 28.20 -41.20
CA ASN A 457 8.73 28.80 -42.36
C ASN A 457 9.79 29.83 -41.93
N GLY A 458 11.01 29.35 -41.64
CA GLY A 458 12.15 30.18 -41.27
C GLY A 458 12.63 31.07 -42.42
N ASN A 459 12.46 32.39 -42.28
CA ASN A 459 12.80 33.37 -43.32
C ASN A 459 14.28 33.33 -43.76
N LYS A 460 14.50 33.17 -45.08
CA LYS A 460 15.79 33.49 -45.71
C LYS A 460 16.13 34.97 -45.52
N ARG A 461 17.37 35.27 -45.12
CA ARG A 461 17.95 36.63 -45.13
C ARG A 461 19.09 36.71 -46.15
N THR A 462 19.05 37.70 -47.05
CA THR A 462 20.17 38.04 -47.93
C THR A 462 20.34 39.57 -48.08
N PHE A 463 21.24 40.10 -47.25
CA PHE A 463 22.26 41.12 -47.56
C PHE A 463 21.95 42.30 -48.54
N THR A 464 21.87 43.52 -48.00
CA THR A 464 22.47 44.82 -48.45
C THR A 464 21.75 45.98 -47.73
N ASP A 465 22.22 47.23 -47.66
CA ASP A 465 23.53 47.86 -47.32
C ASP A 465 23.25 49.38 -47.11
N TYR A 466 24.21 50.17 -46.62
CA TYR A 466 24.22 51.66 -46.60
C TYR A 466 23.19 52.47 -45.75
N ARG A 467 23.67 52.89 -44.55
CA ARG A 467 23.99 54.31 -44.18
C ARG A 467 22.88 55.36 -43.90
N LYS A 468 23.00 56.00 -42.70
CA LYS A 468 22.26 57.18 -42.13
C LYS A 468 20.78 56.94 -41.74
N GLY A 469 20.22 57.59 -40.71
CA GLY A 469 20.80 58.44 -39.64
C GLY A 469 19.92 59.63 -39.24
N GLU A 470 19.75 59.89 -37.92
CA GLU A 470 18.96 61.00 -37.29
C GLU A 470 17.42 60.89 -37.55
N MET A 471 16.46 61.38 -36.75
CA MET A 471 16.38 61.96 -35.37
C MET A 471 14.89 61.95 -34.91
N GLU A 472 14.59 61.84 -33.60
CA GLU A 472 13.39 62.43 -32.91
C GLU A 472 11.95 61.96 -33.35
N ILE A 473 10.79 62.14 -32.66
CA ILE A 473 10.39 62.56 -31.29
C ILE A 473 8.93 62.09 -30.94
N ASP A 474 8.56 62.08 -29.65
CA ASP A 474 7.21 62.11 -28.99
C ASP A 474 6.03 61.12 -29.25
N ASN A 475 5.75 60.31 -28.22
CA ASN A 475 4.61 60.36 -27.25
C ASN A 475 3.09 60.23 -27.60
N ALA A 476 2.39 59.64 -26.60
CA ALA A 476 1.01 59.89 -26.10
C ALA A 476 -0.23 59.04 -26.55
N ASP A 477 -0.69 58.22 -25.60
CA ASP A 477 -2.07 58.03 -25.08
C ASP A 477 -3.34 57.79 -25.94
N ALA A 478 -3.89 56.58 -25.72
CA ALA A 478 -5.24 56.30 -25.16
C ALA A 478 -6.54 56.46 -26.01
N PRO A 479 -7.67 55.79 -25.64
CA PRO A 479 -8.76 55.47 -26.57
C PRO A 479 -10.15 56.09 -26.24
N PRO A 480 -11.13 55.94 -27.16
CA PRO A 480 -12.57 56.05 -26.86
C PRO A 480 -13.32 54.69 -26.98
N ALA A 481 -14.61 54.67 -26.60
CA ALA A 481 -15.44 53.45 -26.57
C ALA A 481 -16.93 53.72 -26.90
N LYS A 482 -17.70 52.63 -27.12
CA LYS A 482 -19.18 52.50 -27.13
C LYS A 482 -20.04 53.36 -28.09
N VAL A 483 -20.92 52.67 -28.82
CA VAL A 483 -22.35 53.05 -29.02
C VAL A 483 -23.21 51.77 -28.96
N THR A 484 -24.51 51.87 -28.64
CA THR A 484 -25.45 50.77 -28.40
C THR A 484 -26.80 50.99 -29.12
N ASN A 485 -27.52 49.92 -29.51
CA ASN A 485 -28.99 49.76 -29.70
C ASN A 485 -29.25 48.45 -30.50
N GLY A 486 -30.44 47.79 -30.52
CA GLY A 486 -31.65 48.00 -29.70
C GLY A 486 -32.95 47.33 -30.23
N ALA A 487 -33.17 46.05 -29.90
CA ALA A 487 -34.47 45.32 -29.74
C ALA A 487 -35.43 44.96 -30.93
N SER A 488 -36.13 43.82 -30.71
CA SER A 488 -37.48 43.36 -31.13
C SER A 488 -37.85 42.94 -32.59
N ALA A 489 -37.95 41.61 -32.77
CA ALA A 489 -39.17 40.82 -33.06
C ALA A 489 -39.73 40.59 -34.50
N ASP A 490 -40.41 39.43 -34.60
CA ASP A 490 -41.30 38.85 -35.62
C ASP A 490 -40.75 38.26 -36.94
N GLU A 491 -41.35 37.12 -37.33
CA GLU A 491 -41.09 36.19 -38.45
C GLU A 491 -42.20 36.33 -39.55
N PRO A 492 -42.28 35.59 -40.70
CA PRO A 492 -42.07 34.12 -40.87
C PRO A 492 -41.54 33.60 -42.25
N ALA A 493 -41.57 32.26 -42.40
CA ALA A 493 -41.64 31.44 -43.65
C ALA A 493 -40.32 31.19 -44.45
N GLU A 494 -39.84 29.93 -44.57
CA GLU A 494 -40.05 28.93 -45.67
C GLU A 494 -39.19 29.20 -46.94
N GLU A 495 -38.53 28.25 -47.63
CA GLU A 495 -38.28 26.80 -47.49
C GLU A 495 -36.73 26.55 -47.63
N GLN A 496 -36.08 25.37 -47.70
CA GLN A 496 -36.32 23.90 -47.71
C GLN A 496 -34.93 23.24 -47.40
N ALA A 497 -34.69 21.99 -46.97
CA ALA A 497 -35.50 20.80 -46.62
C ALA A 497 -35.07 20.32 -45.20
N GLY A 498 -34.93 19.05 -44.75
CA GLY A 498 -34.88 17.69 -45.34
C GLY A 498 -33.45 17.22 -45.69
N GLU A 499 -32.96 16.00 -45.42
CA GLU A 499 -33.46 14.83 -44.64
C GLU A 499 -32.22 13.96 -44.25
N ASP A 500 -32.21 13.00 -43.30
CA ASP A 500 -33.25 12.09 -42.80
C ASP A 500 -33.00 11.67 -41.33
N ALA A 501 -34.06 11.39 -40.57
CA ALA A 501 -34.03 10.58 -39.34
C ALA A 501 -35.43 10.02 -39.04
N HIS A 502 -35.58 8.70 -39.01
CA HIS A 502 -36.87 8.02 -38.84
C HIS A 502 -37.10 7.50 -37.42
N ASP A 503 -38.20 7.91 -36.79
CA ASP A 503 -38.83 7.23 -35.66
C ASP A 503 -40.34 7.52 -35.67
N VAL A 504 -41.22 6.50 -35.53
CA VAL A 504 -42.69 6.67 -35.65
C VAL A 504 -43.50 5.64 -34.84
N ASN A 505 -44.16 6.16 -33.79
CA ASN A 505 -45.44 5.77 -33.16
C ASN A 505 -45.76 4.29 -32.80
N ASP A 506 -45.88 4.06 -31.50
CA ASP A 506 -47.18 4.00 -30.77
C ASP A 506 -48.45 3.55 -31.52
N ASP A 507 -49.12 2.53 -30.98
CA ASP A 507 -50.59 2.40 -30.99
C ASP A 507 -51.07 1.56 -29.77
N THR A 508 -52.33 1.71 -29.36
CA THR A 508 -52.75 1.40 -27.97
C THR A 508 -53.75 0.24 -27.78
N ILE A 509 -53.83 -0.22 -26.51
CA ILE A 509 -54.94 -0.98 -25.88
C ILE A 509 -54.96 -2.52 -26.11
N ASP A 510 -54.95 -3.30 -25.04
CA ASP A 510 -56.18 -3.91 -24.50
C ASP A 510 -55.99 -4.44 -23.06
N ASP A 511 -57.09 -4.71 -22.36
CA ASP A 511 -57.15 -5.05 -20.93
C ASP A 511 -57.11 -6.58 -20.66
N ILE A 512 -56.51 -7.01 -19.54
CA ILE A 512 -56.91 -8.26 -18.85
C ILE A 512 -56.40 -8.31 -17.41
N SER A 513 -57.32 -8.46 -16.45
CA SER A 513 -57.01 -8.75 -15.05
C SER A 513 -58.04 -9.69 -14.41
N ALA A 514 -57.62 -10.93 -14.15
CA ALA A 514 -58.34 -12.00 -13.45
C ALA A 514 -57.38 -13.22 -13.34
N SER A 515 -57.40 -14.10 -12.34
CA SER A 515 -58.35 -14.28 -11.22
C SER A 515 -57.68 -15.00 -10.04
N ALA A 516 -58.11 -14.68 -8.81
CA ALA A 516 -57.94 -15.57 -7.66
C ALA A 516 -59.22 -16.42 -7.42
N PRO A 517 -59.12 -17.66 -6.90
CA PRO A 517 -60.28 -18.43 -6.44
C PRO A 517 -60.55 -18.22 -4.93
N VAL A 518 -61.82 -18.20 -4.54
CA VAL A 518 -62.28 -18.09 -3.14
C VAL A 518 -63.42 -19.06 -2.85
N GLU A 519 -63.28 -19.87 -1.79
CA GLU A 519 -64.34 -20.61 -1.07
C GLU A 519 -63.89 -20.80 0.40
N LYS A 520 -64.71 -20.84 1.46
CA LYS A 520 -66.17 -20.61 1.65
C LYS A 520 -66.50 -20.33 3.14
N GLU A 521 -67.79 -20.23 3.45
CA GLU A 521 -68.44 -19.63 4.64
C GLU A 521 -69.13 -20.71 5.55
N VAL A 522 -69.72 -20.59 6.77
CA VAL A 522 -69.94 -19.62 7.91
C VAL A 522 -71.06 -20.25 8.82
N PRO A 523 -71.30 -19.97 10.14
CA PRO A 523 -70.50 -19.49 11.31
C PRO A 523 -70.74 -20.37 12.61
N PRO A 524 -71.28 -19.89 13.78
CA PRO A 524 -70.61 -19.28 14.96
C PRO A 524 -70.79 -20.05 16.31
N LYS A 525 -70.33 -19.46 17.43
CA LYS A 525 -71.17 -19.32 18.65
C LYS A 525 -70.75 -18.19 19.59
N GLU A 526 -71.70 -17.67 20.37
CA GLU A 526 -71.56 -16.49 21.25
C GLU A 526 -71.31 -16.86 22.73
N SER A 527 -70.76 -15.91 23.53
CA SER A 527 -71.42 -15.45 24.77
C SER A 527 -70.74 -14.23 25.45
N GLU A 528 -71.33 -13.05 25.28
CA GLU A 528 -71.61 -12.00 26.30
C GLU A 528 -70.50 -11.24 27.08
N LYS A 529 -70.92 -10.09 27.64
CA LYS A 529 -70.17 -9.04 28.40
C LYS A 529 -70.67 -9.03 29.88
N PRO A 530 -70.51 -7.98 30.74
CA PRO A 530 -69.65 -6.77 30.77
C PRO A 530 -68.86 -6.71 32.13
N ASP A 531 -68.47 -5.62 32.83
CA ASP A 531 -68.52 -4.13 32.77
C ASP A 531 -67.33 -3.61 33.67
N GLU A 532 -67.01 -2.34 33.98
CA GLU A 532 -67.60 -0.99 33.77
C GLU A 532 -66.47 0.10 33.70
N THR A 533 -66.83 1.39 33.73
CA THR A 533 -66.08 2.64 34.07
C THR A 533 -64.53 2.66 34.11
N ALA A 534 -63.75 3.51 33.41
CA ALA A 534 -63.87 4.93 32.97
C ALA A 534 -63.38 6.02 33.97
N LYS A 535 -62.27 6.72 33.61
CA LYS A 535 -61.99 8.13 33.97
C LYS A 535 -60.77 8.74 33.24
N GLU A 536 -61.00 9.82 32.51
CA GLU A 536 -60.04 10.88 32.14
C GLU A 536 -60.40 12.16 32.96
N PRO A 537 -59.80 13.36 32.75
CA PRO A 537 -58.57 13.73 32.04
C PRO A 537 -57.61 14.62 32.87
N GLU A 538 -56.42 14.91 32.35
CA GLU A 538 -55.95 16.27 31.96
C GLU A 538 -54.52 16.23 31.40
N ALA A 539 -54.07 17.28 30.72
CA ALA A 539 -52.87 17.24 29.86
C ALA A 539 -52.02 18.52 29.88
N SER A 540 -50.69 18.38 29.70
CA SER A 540 -49.85 19.45 29.15
C SER A 540 -48.47 18.97 28.66
N LYS A 541 -48.22 19.12 27.35
CA LYS A 541 -46.93 19.41 26.65
C LYS A 541 -45.80 18.34 26.74
N VAL A 542 -45.24 17.80 25.64
CA VAL A 542 -44.48 18.46 24.52
C VAL A 542 -43.16 19.02 25.07
N ASP A 543 -41.95 18.57 24.68
CA ASP A 543 -41.45 17.66 23.61
C ASP A 543 -40.72 16.42 24.24
N GLY A 544 -40.15 15.41 23.56
CA GLY A 544 -40.02 15.09 22.11
C GLY A 544 -38.67 14.45 21.75
N ASP A 545 -38.28 13.35 22.44
CA ASP A 545 -37.07 12.54 22.22
C ASP A 545 -37.30 11.12 22.78
N GLY A 546 -36.56 10.11 22.31
CA GLY A 546 -36.52 8.76 22.93
C GLY A 546 -36.46 7.58 21.95
N ASP A 547 -35.25 7.08 21.70
CA ASP A 547 -34.98 5.87 20.91
C ASP A 547 -35.52 4.58 21.58
N VAL A 548 -35.89 3.58 20.79
CA VAL A 548 -36.55 2.35 21.24
C VAL A 548 -35.58 1.19 21.42
N GLY A 549 -34.95 1.14 22.60
CA GLY A 549 -34.22 -0.06 23.04
C GLY A 549 -35.14 -1.28 23.14
N MET A 550 -34.78 -2.37 22.46
CA MET A 550 -35.55 -3.61 22.41
C MET A 550 -35.02 -4.64 23.42
N GLU A 551 -35.92 -5.30 24.16
CA GLU A 551 -35.59 -6.09 25.35
C GLU A 551 -35.04 -7.50 25.08
N ASP A 552 -34.22 -8.01 26.01
CA ASP A 552 -33.74 -9.39 26.05
C ASP A 552 -34.89 -10.42 26.12
N SER A 553 -34.73 -11.54 25.40
CA SER A 553 -35.67 -12.66 25.41
C SER A 553 -35.07 -13.89 26.10
N ALA A 554 -35.55 -14.21 27.31
CA ALA A 554 -35.01 -15.30 28.14
C ALA A 554 -36.04 -16.42 28.44
N ALA A 555 -35.68 -17.67 28.11
CA ALA A 555 -36.32 -18.91 28.59
C ALA A 555 -35.54 -20.16 28.12
N PRO A 556 -35.64 -21.34 28.78
CA PRO A 556 -36.00 -21.60 30.18
C PRO A 556 -35.01 -22.56 30.91
N GLU A 557 -35.18 -22.73 32.23
CA GLU A 557 -34.42 -23.68 33.05
C GLU A 557 -34.82 -25.16 32.85
N THR A 558 -33.91 -26.09 33.15
CA THR A 558 -34.25 -27.43 33.68
C THR A 558 -33.27 -27.85 34.80
N THR A 559 -33.71 -28.72 35.71
CA THR A 559 -33.10 -28.91 37.05
C THR A 559 -32.64 -30.33 37.34
N ILE A 560 -31.56 -30.48 38.12
CA ILE A 560 -31.22 -31.69 38.91
C ILE A 560 -30.75 -31.28 40.32
N LYS A 561 -31.08 -32.10 41.33
CA LYS A 561 -30.80 -31.92 42.78
C LYS A 561 -29.38 -32.42 43.12
N LYS A 562 -28.59 -31.74 43.96
CA LYS A 562 -28.68 -31.54 45.43
C LYS A 562 -28.53 -32.83 46.26
N GLU A 563 -27.43 -32.94 46.98
CA GLU A 563 -27.22 -33.75 48.18
C GLU A 563 -26.37 -32.94 49.19
N GLU A 564 -26.44 -33.21 50.49
CA GLU A 564 -26.06 -32.26 51.56
C GLU A 564 -25.14 -32.87 52.62
N VAL A 565 -24.07 -32.15 53.03
CA VAL A 565 -23.56 -32.12 54.42
C VAL A 565 -22.94 -30.73 54.70
N GLU A 566 -23.16 -30.19 55.89
CA GLU A 566 -22.63 -28.90 56.41
C GLU A 566 -22.32 -29.06 57.93
N PRO A 567 -21.77 -28.07 58.64
CA PRO A 567 -20.34 -27.74 58.81
C PRO A 567 -19.81 -27.97 60.24
N GLU A 568 -18.51 -27.71 60.49
CA GLU A 568 -18.04 -27.28 61.84
C GLU A 568 -16.67 -26.55 61.85
N ALA A 569 -16.51 -25.54 62.71
CA ALA A 569 -15.29 -24.75 63.02
C ALA A 569 -15.58 -23.77 64.20
N PRO A 570 -14.60 -23.07 64.84
CA PRO A 570 -13.15 -23.27 64.97
C PRO A 570 -12.67 -23.33 66.46
N ALA A 571 -11.36 -23.46 66.75
CA ALA A 571 -10.81 -23.36 68.13
C ALA A 571 -9.29 -23.04 68.24
N GLU A 572 -8.86 -22.63 69.45
CA GLU A 572 -7.46 -22.50 69.94
C GLU A 572 -7.32 -23.21 71.33
N SER A 573 -6.26 -23.17 72.17
CA SER A 573 -4.98 -22.42 72.31
C SER A 573 -4.00 -23.22 73.22
N SER A 574 -2.81 -22.82 73.70
CA SER A 574 -2.01 -21.56 73.62
C SER A 574 -0.49 -21.82 73.80
N ALA A 575 0.04 -21.81 75.04
CA ALA A 575 1.48 -21.70 75.41
C ALA A 575 1.70 -22.22 76.87
N PRO A 576 2.78 -21.92 77.67
CA PRO A 576 4.01 -21.10 77.46
C PRO A 576 5.34 -21.63 78.10
N THR A 577 6.48 -20.92 77.94
CA THR A 577 7.35 -20.39 79.04
C THR A 577 8.62 -19.61 78.59
N GLU A 578 8.88 -18.44 79.21
CA GLU A 578 10.15 -17.73 79.57
C GLU A 578 11.38 -17.61 78.61
N LYS A 579 12.22 -16.55 78.57
CA LYS A 579 12.30 -15.21 79.23
C LYS A 579 13.31 -14.25 78.52
N ALA A 580 13.04 -12.93 78.55
CA ALA A 580 13.96 -11.75 78.49
C ALA A 580 15.01 -11.63 77.35
N SER A 581 15.26 -10.49 76.67
CA SER A 581 14.72 -9.09 76.67
C SER A 581 15.26 -8.35 75.39
N LYS A 582 15.25 -7.02 75.12
CA LYS A 582 15.07 -5.77 75.91
C LYS A 582 14.77 -4.54 74.99
N ASP A 583 14.61 -3.36 75.61
CA ASP A 583 14.60 -1.92 75.20
C ASP A 583 15.23 -1.50 73.82
N GLU A 584 14.86 -0.39 73.15
CA GLU A 584 13.77 0.63 73.25
C GLU A 584 13.60 1.38 71.88
N PRO A 585 12.55 2.23 71.65
CA PRO A 585 12.15 2.70 70.30
C PRO A 585 12.13 4.25 70.06
N VAL A 586 11.39 4.69 69.01
CA VAL A 586 10.86 6.05 68.65
C VAL A 586 11.47 6.72 67.39
N ALA A 587 10.67 7.57 66.71
CA ALA A 587 10.70 7.91 65.28
C ALA A 587 10.85 9.43 64.95
N GLN A 588 10.52 9.79 63.70
CA GLN A 588 10.14 11.11 63.11
C GLN A 588 11.14 11.91 62.22
N GLU A 589 10.71 12.06 60.96
CA GLU A 589 10.54 13.28 60.14
C GLU A 589 11.69 14.26 59.76
N ALA A 590 11.87 14.36 58.43
CA ALA A 590 11.86 15.58 57.60
C ALA A 590 13.09 16.52 57.39
N ALA A 591 13.21 16.94 56.11
CA ALA A 591 13.65 18.25 55.59
C ALA A 591 15.12 18.75 55.65
N ASP A 592 15.85 18.45 54.56
CA ASP A 592 16.39 19.43 53.57
C ASP A 592 17.63 20.35 53.85
N THR A 593 18.30 20.71 52.73
CA THR A 593 19.31 21.78 52.48
C THR A 593 20.79 21.65 52.95
N ALA A 594 21.69 21.51 51.96
CA ALA A 594 22.88 22.36 51.62
C ALA A 594 23.97 22.70 52.71
N THR A 595 25.28 22.89 52.41
CA THR A 595 26.05 23.07 51.16
C THR A 595 27.59 22.86 51.35
N LYS A 596 28.33 22.67 50.22
CA LYS A 596 29.76 23.02 49.95
C LYS A 596 30.94 22.24 50.60
N GLU A 597 31.70 21.52 49.75
CA GLU A 597 33.05 21.86 49.20
C GLU A 597 34.21 22.33 50.12
N PRO A 598 35.53 22.14 49.76
CA PRO A 598 36.08 22.24 48.39
C PRO A 598 37.31 21.37 47.95
N THR A 599 37.53 21.27 46.61
CA THR A 599 38.84 21.12 45.87
C THR A 599 39.76 19.91 46.15
N THR A 600 40.51 19.31 45.20
CA THR A 600 41.47 19.87 44.21
C THR A 600 41.80 18.88 43.05
N GLU A 601 42.19 19.40 41.88
CA GLU A 601 42.94 18.74 40.79
C GLU A 601 44.48 18.92 41.00
N PRO A 602 45.48 18.31 40.27
CA PRO A 602 45.56 18.25 38.78
C PRO A 602 46.46 17.14 38.08
N LYS A 603 46.60 17.23 36.74
CA LYS A 603 47.78 16.85 35.86
C LYS A 603 48.16 15.36 35.64
N SER A 604 48.27 14.82 34.40
CA SER A 604 49.30 14.95 33.30
C SER A 604 50.62 14.16 33.54
N THR A 605 51.33 13.53 32.59
CA THR A 605 51.58 13.74 31.14
C THR A 605 51.92 12.45 30.33
N GLU A 606 52.07 12.57 28.98
CA GLU A 606 53.06 11.89 28.06
C GLU A 606 53.05 10.34 27.89
N GLU A 607 52.91 9.80 26.67
CA GLU A 607 53.92 9.46 25.62
C GLU A 607 54.79 8.18 25.90
N ALA A 608 55.14 7.31 24.94
CA ALA A 608 54.75 7.14 23.52
C ALA A 608 55.14 5.73 22.96
N SER A 609 54.73 5.49 21.70
CA SER A 609 55.40 4.71 20.63
C SER A 609 55.60 3.17 20.67
N ASP A 610 55.16 2.58 19.54
CA ASP A 610 55.84 1.58 18.67
C ASP A 610 55.42 0.09 18.65
N LYS A 611 55.70 -0.56 17.50
CA LYS A 611 55.19 -1.88 17.05
C LYS A 611 56.29 -2.98 17.02
N PRO A 612 56.26 -4.02 16.15
CA PRO A 612 56.11 -5.39 16.63
C PRO A 612 57.29 -6.33 16.37
N ALA A 613 57.29 -7.52 16.98
CA ALA A 613 58.28 -8.58 16.78
C ALA A 613 57.65 -9.89 16.27
N VAL A 614 58.47 -10.75 15.66
CA VAL A 614 58.07 -11.95 14.89
C VAL A 614 58.56 -13.26 15.54
N ALA A 615 57.87 -14.36 15.22
CA ALA A 615 58.03 -15.79 15.55
C ALA A 615 59.43 -16.36 15.87
N PRO A 616 59.49 -17.57 16.48
CA PRO A 616 59.82 -18.75 15.66
C PRO A 616 59.09 -20.08 16.02
N GLU A 617 59.33 -21.12 15.21
CA GLU A 617 58.78 -22.49 15.27
C GLU A 617 59.55 -23.47 16.20
N LYS A 618 58.94 -24.59 16.67
CA LYS A 618 59.17 -25.98 16.14
C LYS A 618 58.68 -27.17 17.02
N ALA A 619 57.97 -28.12 16.37
CA ALA A 619 58.01 -29.60 16.53
C ALA A 619 57.62 -30.24 17.91
N ARG A 620 57.24 -31.53 18.05
CA ARG A 620 57.06 -32.69 17.12
C ARG A 620 56.18 -33.80 17.77
N SER A 621 55.41 -34.56 16.97
CA SER A 621 55.03 -36.00 17.13
C SER A 621 54.21 -36.44 18.40
N GLU A 622 53.41 -37.53 18.46
CA GLU A 622 53.17 -38.74 17.62
C GLU A 622 51.65 -39.03 17.37
N GLN A 623 51.33 -40.10 16.62
CA GLN A 623 49.99 -40.65 16.27
C GLN A 623 49.56 -41.77 17.28
N PRO A 624 48.47 -42.57 17.10
CA PRO A 624 47.38 -42.61 16.10
C PRO A 624 45.97 -42.56 16.78
N ASP A 625 44.81 -42.91 16.21
CA ASP A 625 44.34 -43.33 14.85
C ASP A 625 43.34 -42.27 14.31
N ASP A 626 42.34 -42.44 13.41
CA ASP A 626 41.81 -43.51 12.53
C ASP A 626 41.08 -42.85 11.32
N ALA A 627 40.92 -43.52 10.17
CA ALA A 627 40.15 -43.03 8.99
C ALA A 627 39.90 -44.12 7.92
N MET A 628 38.79 -44.03 7.17
CA MET A 628 38.43 -44.97 6.08
C MET A 628 38.22 -44.28 4.72
N ASP A 629 39.00 -44.73 3.72
CA ASP A 629 38.67 -44.81 2.30
C ASP A 629 38.56 -46.33 1.95
N VAL A 630 38.14 -46.85 0.79
CA VAL A 630 37.98 -46.30 -0.59
C VAL A 630 36.65 -46.86 -1.19
N ASP A 631 36.23 -46.69 -2.46
CA ASP A 631 36.90 -47.03 -3.73
C ASP A 631 36.22 -46.37 -4.95
N THR A 632 36.98 -46.15 -6.03
CA THR A 632 36.43 -45.79 -7.36
C THR A 632 37.31 -46.35 -8.50
N GLU A 633 36.70 -47.04 -9.47
CA GLU A 633 37.33 -47.38 -10.75
C GLU A 633 36.37 -47.19 -11.95
N LYS A 634 36.91 -47.31 -13.17
CA LYS A 634 36.32 -46.89 -14.45
C LYS A 634 36.04 -48.09 -15.35
N ASP A 635 35.17 -47.96 -16.35
CA ASP A 635 35.39 -48.68 -17.62
C ASP A 635 34.70 -48.07 -18.88
N LYS A 636 35.27 -48.36 -20.06
CA LYS A 636 34.84 -48.08 -21.47
C LYS A 636 36.00 -48.48 -22.42
N PRO A 637 35.80 -48.84 -23.72
CA PRO A 637 34.57 -48.86 -24.55
C PRO A 637 34.43 -50.11 -25.51
N GLU A 638 33.61 -49.97 -26.59
CA GLU A 638 33.58 -50.76 -27.87
C GLU A 638 33.04 -52.21 -27.91
N PRO A 639 32.66 -52.78 -29.10
CA PRO A 639 32.07 -52.20 -30.33
C PRO A 639 30.79 -52.99 -30.83
N ALA A 640 30.44 -52.93 -32.13
CA ALA A 640 29.15 -53.37 -32.71
C ALA A 640 29.20 -54.60 -33.67
N VAL A 641 28.03 -55.16 -34.07
CA VAL A 641 27.64 -55.66 -35.43
C VAL A 641 26.31 -56.47 -35.45
N GLU A 642 25.64 -56.54 -36.61
CA GLU A 642 24.34 -57.17 -36.90
C GLU A 642 24.24 -58.71 -36.73
N LYS A 643 23.01 -59.24 -36.56
CA LYS A 643 22.34 -60.08 -37.60
C LYS A 643 20.87 -60.44 -37.33
N SER A 644 20.18 -60.85 -38.40
CA SER A 644 18.74 -61.11 -38.49
C SER A 644 18.33 -62.57 -38.25
N LYS A 645 17.06 -62.79 -37.83
CA LYS A 645 16.11 -63.76 -38.45
C LYS A 645 14.72 -63.78 -37.79
N SER A 646 13.67 -63.79 -38.62
CA SER A 646 12.31 -64.26 -38.31
C SER A 646 12.28 -65.80 -38.19
N PRO A 647 11.20 -66.47 -37.69
CA PRO A 647 9.97 -66.63 -38.51
C PRO A 647 8.64 -66.88 -37.74
N VAL A 648 7.55 -67.07 -38.51
CA VAL A 648 6.22 -67.63 -38.12
C VAL A 648 5.34 -66.67 -37.28
N ASN A 649 4.06 -66.43 -37.60
CA ASN A 649 3.19 -66.95 -38.68
C ASN A 649 2.42 -65.81 -39.36
#